data_AF-A0A653R7Y8-F1
#
_entry.id   AF-A0A653R7Y8-F1
#
_cell.length_a   1.000
_cell.length_b   1.000
_cell.length_c   1.000
_cell.angle_alpha   90.00
_cell.angle_beta   90.00
_cell.angle_gamma   90.00
#
_symmetry.space_group_name_H-M   'P 1'
#
loop_
_entity.id
_entity.type
_entity.pdbx_description
1 polymer ?
#
loop_
_entity_poly.entity_id
_entity_poly.type
_entity_poly.pdbx_seq_one_letter_code
_entity_poly.pdbx_strand_id
1 'polypeptide(L)'
;MLPPAGSVKPDSGALACSGARARGRGSAHRRLIVVGSGIAGLYAALLAAGAGTHVALLSKGRLHESNTWYAQGGISAVLDEPAPGDTVAAHIADTLQAGAGHCNEEAVRLMCTEARRDIAGLERFGLRFDPGADGGRALGLEAAHSAPRILHAGGDATGAKVAAALIDAVLARQADGVLTIRTGAHATGLLQQEGRVNGVEFLQNGQTHTLHGDAVLLATGGAGQLFAQTTNPAVATADGLALAVRAGAAVADLEFFQFHPTCLVPAATSAPGTAPEPDHDPLLISEAVRGEGAILVDGNGKRFMRAYHPDAELAPRDVVSRSIALHLAKLGDPNGHVYLDARLVEEAKGPGFLATRFPTLTQRTLAAGIDWTQDLVPVAPAAHYWMGGVATDLHARTTVPGLYAAGEVACTGVQGANRLASNSLLEGLVFGRRAVEDFLAGDCGWVSTDGGGWGAPSEAVPPLAVSAAGGLPLTLASGTPSADVGQPTTGAVAFPVALDGDTGKTHAEGGTLLANFGGDDGGDGTDPTFSRDALRRLMTAKAGVLRSGELLDSAAQTLGRWAGVVRPDTAGAGMDCHLHEDRNLLLAAQLLVAAAQRRAESLGAHYRSDDPADAAGVTAELEEPSRTRPKASLLHD
;
A
#
# COMPACT_ATOMS: atom_id res chain seq x y z
N MET A 1 -23.06 -69.86 -47.10
CA MET A 1 -22.43 -69.33 -48.33
C MET A 1 -21.33 -68.35 -47.91
N LEU A 2 -20.14 -68.49 -48.50
CA LEU A 2 -18.94 -67.68 -48.30
C LEU A 2 -19.02 -66.35 -49.14
N PRO A 3 -18.06 -65.39 -49.05
CA PRO A 3 -18.19 -63.94 -48.72
C PRO A 3 -18.15 -63.01 -49.99
N PRO A 4 -17.92 -61.64 -49.96
CA PRO A 4 -16.67 -60.89 -49.60
C PRO A 4 -16.93 -59.55 -48.81
N ALA A 5 -16.03 -58.89 -48.06
CA ALA A 5 -14.69 -58.28 -48.24
C ALA A 5 -14.66 -56.82 -48.80
N GLY A 6 -14.01 -55.90 -48.06
CA GLY A 6 -13.54 -54.54 -48.46
C GLY A 6 -13.73 -53.43 -47.40
N SER A 7 -12.80 -53.19 -46.45
CA SER A 7 -11.71 -52.15 -46.41
C SER A 7 -12.18 -50.71 -46.76
N VAL A 8 -12.05 -49.66 -45.92
CA VAL A 8 -10.80 -48.97 -45.50
C VAL A 8 -11.03 -48.07 -44.23
N LYS A 9 -9.98 -47.90 -43.42
CA LYS A 9 -9.81 -47.19 -42.12
C LYS A 9 -9.28 -45.72 -42.30
N PRO A 10 -9.26 -44.81 -41.29
CA PRO A 10 -8.30 -44.80 -40.15
C PRO A 10 -8.95 -44.50 -38.76
N ASP A 11 -8.52 -45.12 -37.64
CA ASP A 11 -7.47 -44.71 -36.66
C ASP A 11 -7.61 -43.24 -36.20
N SER A 12 -7.62 -42.84 -34.92
CA SER A 12 -7.11 -43.36 -33.64
C SER A 12 -7.81 -42.57 -32.51
N GLY A 13 -8.27 -43.12 -31.38
CA GLY A 13 -7.46 -43.74 -30.34
C GLY A 13 -7.50 -42.89 -29.07
N ALA A 14 -8.61 -42.95 -28.34
CA ALA A 14 -8.73 -42.40 -26.99
C ALA A 14 -7.87 -43.24 -26.03
N LEU A 15 -6.82 -42.63 -25.48
CA LEU A 15 -6.03 -43.22 -24.40
C LEU A 15 -6.63 -42.80 -23.06
N ALA A 16 -7.28 -43.78 -22.46
CA ALA A 16 -7.71 -43.77 -21.07
C ALA A 16 -6.53 -43.56 -20.13
N CYS A 17 -6.62 -42.55 -19.26
CA CYS A 17 -5.77 -42.44 -18.09
C CYS A 17 -6.03 -43.63 -17.16
N SER A 18 -5.12 -44.59 -17.15
CA SER A 18 -5.11 -45.73 -16.25
C SER A 18 -4.96 -45.26 -14.80
N GLY A 19 -5.91 -45.68 -13.96
CA GLY A 19 -5.92 -45.42 -12.54
C GLY A 19 -4.66 -45.92 -11.84
N ALA A 20 -3.89 -44.97 -11.28
CA ALA A 20 -3.01 -45.26 -10.16
C ALA A 20 -3.88 -45.37 -8.91
N ARG A 21 -3.99 -46.59 -8.39
CA ARG A 21 -4.63 -46.91 -7.11
C ARG A 21 -4.19 -45.92 -6.04
N ALA A 22 -5.16 -45.19 -5.49
CA ALA A 22 -5.04 -44.48 -4.24
C ALA A 22 -4.64 -45.48 -3.14
N ARG A 23 -3.34 -45.61 -2.89
CA ARG A 23 -2.87 -46.15 -1.62
C ARG A 23 -3.21 -45.10 -0.57
N GLY A 24 -4.14 -45.44 0.32
CA GLY A 24 -4.52 -44.61 1.45
C GLY A 24 -3.28 -44.21 2.26
N ARG A 25 -2.79 -43.00 2.03
CA ARG A 25 -2.23 -42.18 3.09
C ARG A 25 -3.46 -41.64 3.81
N GLY A 26 -3.61 -41.95 5.10
CA GLY A 26 -4.55 -41.19 5.92
C GLY A 26 -4.29 -39.71 5.67
N SER A 27 -5.34 -38.94 5.39
CA SER A 27 -5.25 -37.49 5.14
C SER A 27 -4.51 -36.85 6.31
N ALA A 28 -3.20 -36.69 6.21
CA ALA A 28 -2.45 -35.81 7.09
C ALA A 28 -3.03 -34.43 6.82
N HIS A 29 -3.80 -33.92 7.78
CA HIS A 29 -4.43 -32.62 7.68
C HIS A 29 -3.36 -31.58 7.35
N ARG A 30 -3.48 -30.94 6.18
CA ARG A 30 -2.54 -29.91 5.75
C ARG A 30 -2.53 -28.77 6.77
N ARG A 31 -1.36 -28.14 6.93
CA ARG A 31 -1.12 -27.04 7.85
C ARG A 31 -0.77 -25.76 7.09
N LEU A 32 -1.56 -24.72 7.32
CA LEU A 32 -1.26 -23.36 6.87
C LEU A 32 -0.68 -22.55 8.03
N ILE A 33 0.47 -21.93 7.81
CA ILE A 33 1.04 -20.96 8.75
C ILE A 33 0.68 -19.56 8.25
N VAL A 34 0.04 -18.76 9.10
CA VAL A 34 -0.31 -17.36 8.78
C VAL A 34 0.56 -16.45 9.65
N VAL A 35 1.29 -15.53 9.02
CA VAL A 35 2.18 -14.57 9.71
C VAL A 35 1.59 -13.17 9.58
N GLY A 36 1.05 -12.65 10.68
CA GLY A 36 0.40 -11.35 10.77
C GLY A 36 -1.08 -11.45 11.16
N SER A 37 -1.50 -10.55 12.06
CA SER A 37 -2.83 -10.49 12.68
C SER A 37 -3.69 -9.32 12.18
N GLY A 38 -3.36 -8.75 11.01
CA GLY A 38 -4.26 -7.81 10.33
C GLY A 38 -5.47 -8.52 9.72
N ILE A 39 -6.34 -7.75 9.05
CA ILE A 39 -7.57 -8.26 8.43
C ILE A 39 -7.34 -9.47 7.53
N ALA A 40 -6.30 -9.43 6.67
CA ALA A 40 -5.97 -10.51 5.75
C ALA A 40 -5.62 -11.82 6.50
N GLY A 41 -4.78 -11.72 7.53
CA GLY A 41 -4.31 -12.89 8.28
C GLY A 41 -5.39 -13.49 9.18
N LEU A 42 -6.13 -12.65 9.92
CA LEU A 42 -7.22 -13.12 10.77
C LEU A 42 -8.34 -13.77 9.95
N TYR A 43 -8.73 -13.12 8.85
CA TYR A 43 -9.78 -13.63 7.97
C TYR A 43 -9.37 -14.94 7.29
N ALA A 44 -8.16 -15.01 6.74
CA ALA A 44 -7.61 -16.24 6.16
C ALA A 44 -7.54 -17.38 7.19
N ALA A 45 -7.08 -17.10 8.43
CA ALA A 45 -7.01 -18.08 9.49
C ALA A 45 -8.39 -18.67 9.83
N LEU A 46 -9.43 -17.84 9.90
CA LEU A 46 -10.81 -18.28 10.17
C LEU A 46 -11.39 -19.11 9.02
N LEU A 47 -11.15 -18.72 7.77
CA LEU A 47 -11.62 -19.45 6.60
C LEU A 47 -10.94 -20.82 6.50
N ALA A 48 -9.62 -20.88 6.66
CA ALA A 48 -8.87 -22.13 6.61
C ALA A 48 -9.27 -23.08 7.75
N ALA A 49 -9.40 -22.56 8.97
CA ALA A 49 -9.88 -23.31 10.13
C ALA A 49 -11.30 -23.85 9.89
N GLY A 50 -12.20 -23.03 9.34
CA GLY A 50 -13.57 -23.42 8.98
C GLY A 50 -13.65 -24.52 7.92
N ALA A 51 -12.62 -24.64 7.07
CA ALA A 51 -12.48 -25.69 6.08
C ALA A 51 -11.78 -26.96 6.60
N GLY A 52 -11.44 -27.03 7.90
CA GLY A 52 -10.81 -28.21 8.52
C GLY A 52 -9.29 -28.31 8.33
N THR A 53 -8.63 -27.20 7.99
CA THR A 53 -7.16 -27.07 7.91
C THR A 53 -6.57 -26.79 9.29
N HIS A 54 -5.40 -27.35 9.61
CA HIS A 54 -4.66 -26.92 10.79
C HIS A 54 -4.04 -25.55 10.55
N VAL A 55 -4.39 -24.57 11.38
CA VAL A 55 -3.87 -23.21 11.24
C VAL A 55 -3.00 -22.85 12.42
N ALA A 56 -1.84 -22.27 12.13
CA ALA A 56 -1.01 -21.59 13.11
C ALA A 56 -0.90 -20.11 12.74
N LEU A 57 -1.44 -19.23 13.58
CA LEU A 57 -1.38 -17.78 13.41
C LEU A 57 -0.25 -17.22 14.30
N LEU A 58 0.74 -16.58 13.67
CA LEU A 58 1.82 -15.87 14.35
C LEU A 58 1.57 -14.37 14.30
N SER A 59 1.73 -13.68 15.43
CA SER A 59 1.67 -12.23 15.54
C SER A 59 2.90 -11.75 16.31
N LYS A 60 3.61 -10.76 15.77
CA LYS A 60 4.79 -10.21 16.44
C LYS A 60 4.45 -9.42 17.71
N GLY A 61 3.29 -8.77 17.72
CA GLY A 61 2.73 -8.07 18.89
C GLY A 61 1.46 -8.73 19.40
N ARG A 62 0.65 -7.94 20.11
CA ARG A 62 -0.75 -8.27 20.44
C ARG A 62 -1.58 -8.30 19.16
N LEU A 63 -2.70 -9.03 19.18
CA LEU A 63 -3.50 -9.22 17.95
C LEU A 63 -4.08 -7.91 17.41
N HIS A 64 -4.38 -6.94 18.27
CA HIS A 64 -4.91 -5.63 17.86
C HIS A 64 -3.82 -4.63 17.42
N GLU A 65 -2.53 -4.93 17.61
CA GLU A 65 -1.45 -4.06 17.15
C GLU A 65 -1.22 -4.25 15.65
N SER A 66 -2.07 -3.62 14.82
CA SER A 66 -2.02 -3.71 13.36
C SER A 66 -2.57 -2.46 12.68
N ASN A 67 -2.16 -2.18 11.44
CA ASN A 67 -2.76 -1.13 10.60
C ASN A 67 -4.29 -1.26 10.49
N THR A 68 -4.81 -2.50 10.50
CA THR A 68 -6.25 -2.76 10.47
C THR A 68 -6.97 -2.12 11.65
N TRP A 69 -6.44 -2.21 12.87
CA TRP A 69 -7.11 -1.68 14.07
C TRP A 69 -7.32 -0.16 13.99
N TYR A 70 -6.36 0.56 13.40
CA TYR A 70 -6.37 2.01 13.31
C TYR A 70 -7.09 2.56 12.07
N ALA A 71 -7.65 1.71 11.21
CA ALA A 71 -8.38 2.17 10.03
C ALA A 71 -9.69 2.89 10.44
N GLN A 72 -9.88 4.12 9.95
CA GLN A 72 -11.00 4.99 10.37
C GLN A 72 -12.16 5.05 9.37
N GLY A 73 -11.87 5.03 8.06
CA GLY A 73 -12.88 5.18 7.01
C GLY A 73 -13.82 3.98 6.98
N GLY A 74 -13.73 3.16 5.96
CA GLY A 74 -14.53 1.95 5.91
C GLY A 74 -14.03 0.89 4.97
N ILE A 75 -14.96 0.04 4.54
CA ILE A 75 -14.71 -0.99 3.54
C ILE A 75 -15.62 -0.69 2.35
N SER A 76 -15.03 -0.42 1.18
CA SER A 76 -15.78 -0.19 -0.05
C SER A 76 -16.37 -1.51 -0.55
N ALA A 77 -17.68 -1.56 -0.77
CA ALA A 77 -18.32 -2.71 -1.41
C ALA A 77 -19.66 -2.32 -2.03
N VAL A 78 -19.90 -2.73 -3.27
CA VAL A 78 -21.21 -2.61 -3.91
C VAL A 78 -22.10 -3.73 -3.37
N LEU A 79 -23.18 -3.40 -2.66
CA LEU A 79 -24.10 -4.36 -2.03
C LEU A 79 -25.18 -4.90 -2.98
N ASP A 80 -25.97 -5.88 -2.51
CA ASP A 80 -27.14 -6.42 -3.23
C ASP A 80 -28.20 -5.38 -3.53
N GLU A 81 -28.46 -4.52 -2.55
CA GLU A 81 -29.25 -3.29 -2.70
C GLU A 81 -28.26 -2.11 -2.65
N PRO A 82 -27.69 -1.71 -3.80
CA PRO A 82 -26.71 -0.63 -3.85
C PRO A 82 -27.37 0.75 -3.72
N ALA A 83 -26.58 1.76 -3.36
CA ALA A 83 -27.03 3.15 -3.44
C ALA A 83 -27.45 3.50 -4.88
N PRO A 84 -28.39 4.44 -5.10
CA PRO A 84 -28.79 4.84 -6.44
C PRO A 84 -27.59 5.21 -7.32
N GLY A 85 -27.45 4.53 -8.46
CA GLY A 85 -26.35 4.75 -9.41
C GLY A 85 -25.07 3.94 -9.14
N ASP A 86 -24.97 3.24 -8.00
CA ASP A 86 -23.80 2.44 -7.68
C ASP A 86 -23.83 1.05 -8.35
N THR A 87 -22.69 0.66 -8.92
CA THR A 87 -22.50 -0.62 -9.63
C THR A 87 -21.08 -1.12 -9.47
N VAL A 88 -20.87 -2.43 -9.63
CA VAL A 88 -19.52 -3.02 -9.65
C VAL A 88 -18.66 -2.37 -10.74
N ALA A 89 -19.24 -2.05 -11.90
CA ALA A 89 -18.53 -1.37 -12.97
C ALA A 89 -18.07 0.04 -12.57
N ALA A 90 -18.90 0.79 -11.83
CA ALA A 90 -18.50 2.08 -11.28
C ALA A 90 -17.37 1.95 -10.26
N HIS A 91 -17.41 0.94 -9.38
CA HIS A 91 -16.33 0.69 -8.41
C HIS A 91 -15.01 0.29 -9.09
N ILE A 92 -15.07 -0.50 -10.16
CA ILE A 92 -13.91 -0.80 -11.00
C ILE A 92 -13.36 0.49 -11.62
N ALA A 93 -14.22 1.30 -12.25
CA ALA A 93 -13.81 2.55 -12.89
C ALA A 93 -13.13 3.52 -11.91
N ASP A 94 -13.74 3.74 -10.74
CA ASP A 94 -13.16 4.58 -9.68
C ASP A 94 -11.78 4.07 -9.24
N THR A 95 -11.64 2.75 -9.08
CA THR A 95 -10.38 2.13 -8.65
C THR A 95 -9.29 2.28 -9.72
N LEU A 96 -9.61 2.03 -10.99
CA LEU A 96 -8.68 2.20 -12.11
C LEU A 96 -8.25 3.65 -12.30
N GLN A 97 -9.19 4.59 -12.16
CA GLN A 97 -8.91 6.02 -12.24
C GLN A 97 -8.00 6.47 -11.10
N ALA A 98 -8.31 6.07 -9.86
CA ALA A 98 -7.51 6.41 -8.69
C ALA A 98 -6.09 5.85 -8.77
N GLY A 99 -5.91 4.65 -9.33
CA GLY A 99 -4.61 4.00 -9.53
C GLY A 99 -3.75 4.59 -10.65
N ALA A 100 -4.19 5.69 -11.28
CA ALA A 100 -3.47 6.45 -12.29
C ALA A 100 -2.97 5.60 -13.47
N GLY A 101 -3.79 4.66 -13.94
CA GLY A 101 -3.47 3.82 -15.11
C GLY A 101 -2.44 2.71 -14.85
N HIS A 102 -1.99 2.53 -13.60
CA HIS A 102 -1.00 1.49 -13.23
C HIS A 102 -1.63 0.27 -12.54
N CYS A 103 -2.96 0.19 -12.49
CA CYS A 103 -3.65 -0.97 -11.91
C CYS A 103 -3.51 -2.22 -12.79
N ASN A 104 -3.48 -3.40 -12.17
CA ASN A 104 -3.85 -4.65 -12.82
C ASN A 104 -5.39 -4.72 -12.91
N GLU A 105 -5.93 -4.53 -14.12
CA GLU A 105 -7.38 -4.48 -14.33
C GLU A 105 -8.09 -5.78 -13.92
N GLU A 106 -7.47 -6.94 -14.14
CA GLU A 106 -8.06 -8.22 -13.78
C GLU A 106 -8.17 -8.37 -12.25
N ALA A 107 -7.14 -7.95 -11.53
CA ALA A 107 -7.14 -7.93 -10.06
C ALA A 107 -8.20 -6.97 -9.51
N VAL A 108 -8.34 -5.77 -10.10
CA VAL A 108 -9.38 -4.80 -9.72
C VAL A 108 -10.78 -5.38 -9.97
N ARG A 109 -11.01 -5.95 -11.16
CA ARG A 109 -12.29 -6.56 -11.52
C ARG A 109 -12.65 -7.69 -10.56
N LEU A 110 -11.69 -8.56 -10.24
CA LEU A 110 -11.86 -9.65 -9.28
C LEU A 110 -12.24 -9.08 -7.90
N MET A 111 -11.47 -8.14 -7.36
CA MET A 111 -11.70 -7.58 -6.04
C MET A 111 -13.08 -6.91 -5.92
N CYS A 112 -13.43 -6.03 -6.87
CA CYS A 112 -14.71 -5.32 -6.84
C CYS A 112 -15.91 -6.28 -7.03
N THR A 113 -15.77 -7.31 -7.87
CA THR A 113 -16.85 -8.29 -8.11
C THR A 113 -17.08 -9.19 -6.91
N GLU A 114 -16.01 -9.63 -6.23
CA GLU A 114 -16.11 -10.57 -5.13
C GLU A 114 -16.41 -9.92 -3.76
N ALA A 115 -16.30 -8.59 -3.66
CA ALA A 115 -16.41 -7.83 -2.41
C ALA A 115 -17.60 -8.25 -1.51
N ARG A 116 -18.79 -8.46 -2.09
CA ARG A 116 -20.00 -8.85 -1.34
C ARG A 116 -19.82 -10.11 -0.52
N ARG A 117 -19.11 -11.09 -1.08
CA ARG A 117 -18.87 -12.38 -0.42
C ARG A 117 -18.09 -12.18 0.86
N ASP A 118 -17.12 -11.29 0.83
CA ASP A 118 -16.22 -11.02 1.95
C ASP A 118 -16.88 -10.14 3.01
N ILE A 119 -17.73 -9.18 2.61
CA ILE A 119 -18.60 -8.43 3.53
C ILE A 119 -19.53 -9.39 4.31
N ALA A 120 -20.19 -10.33 3.62
CA ALA A 120 -21.01 -11.34 4.29
C ALA A 120 -20.18 -12.27 5.20
N GLY A 121 -18.90 -12.48 4.86
CA GLY A 121 -17.93 -13.17 5.69
C GLY A 121 -17.67 -12.47 7.03
N LEU A 122 -17.45 -11.15 7.01
CA LEU A 122 -17.25 -10.37 8.23
C LEU A 122 -18.46 -10.43 9.17
N GLU A 123 -19.68 -10.34 8.63
CA GLU A 123 -20.91 -10.41 9.43
C GLU A 123 -21.08 -11.77 10.11
N ARG A 124 -20.67 -12.85 9.42
CA ARG A 124 -20.65 -14.22 9.96
C ARG A 124 -19.68 -14.36 11.13
N PHE A 125 -18.61 -13.58 11.14
CA PHE A 125 -17.64 -13.52 12.23
C PHE A 125 -17.97 -12.47 13.29
N GLY A 126 -19.20 -11.95 13.28
CA GLY A 126 -19.73 -11.12 14.37
C GLY A 126 -19.65 -9.61 14.14
N LEU A 127 -19.10 -9.15 13.00
CA LEU A 127 -19.13 -7.73 12.67
C LEU A 127 -20.58 -7.26 12.48
N ARG A 128 -20.85 -6.04 12.94
CA ARG A 128 -22.09 -5.31 12.68
C ARG A 128 -21.72 -3.95 12.11
N PHE A 129 -22.20 -3.67 10.90
CA PHE A 129 -22.05 -2.37 10.27
C PHE A 129 -23.09 -1.39 10.81
N ASP A 130 -22.79 -0.10 10.71
CA ASP A 130 -23.66 0.96 11.20
C ASP A 130 -24.97 1.00 10.38
N PRO A 131 -26.13 1.16 11.05
CA PRO A 131 -27.42 1.19 10.36
C PRO A 131 -27.64 2.52 9.63
N GLY A 132 -28.24 2.43 8.44
CA GLY A 132 -28.73 3.57 7.67
C GLY A 132 -30.09 4.06 8.17
N ALA A 133 -30.53 5.23 7.70
CA ALA A 133 -31.81 5.84 8.09
C ALA A 133 -33.05 5.02 7.67
N ASP A 134 -32.91 4.20 6.64
CA ASP A 134 -33.92 3.29 6.10
C ASP A 134 -33.91 1.90 6.76
N GLY A 135 -33.04 1.68 7.77
CA GLY A 135 -32.83 0.38 8.39
C GLY A 135 -31.87 -0.54 7.63
N GLY A 136 -31.35 -0.10 6.46
CA GLY A 136 -30.28 -0.73 5.72
C GLY A 136 -28.90 -0.46 6.35
N ARG A 137 -27.83 -0.56 5.57
CA ARG A 137 -26.47 -0.22 6.02
C ARG A 137 -26.18 1.24 5.68
N ALA A 138 -25.56 1.96 6.61
CA ALA A 138 -25.06 3.31 6.34
C ALA A 138 -23.91 3.23 5.31
N LEU A 139 -24.04 3.98 4.22
CA LEU A 139 -23.04 4.06 3.16
C LEU A 139 -22.44 5.47 3.13
N GLY A 140 -21.12 5.55 3.30
CA GLY A 140 -20.36 6.78 3.15
C GLY A 140 -19.82 6.99 1.74
N LEU A 141 -19.41 8.22 1.47
CA LEU A 141 -18.72 8.66 0.26
C LEU A 141 -17.39 9.30 0.67
N GLU A 142 -16.28 8.82 0.10
CA GLU A 142 -14.94 9.40 0.26
C GLU A 142 -14.43 9.92 -1.10
N ALA A 143 -13.29 10.61 -1.11
CA ALA A 143 -12.78 11.21 -2.34
C ALA A 143 -12.48 10.15 -3.42
N ALA A 144 -12.64 10.55 -4.68
CA ALA A 144 -12.48 9.71 -5.87
C ALA A 144 -13.46 8.52 -6.01
N HIS A 145 -14.44 8.36 -5.12
CA HIS A 145 -15.60 7.49 -5.37
C HIS A 145 -16.69 8.25 -6.12
N SER A 146 -17.33 7.60 -7.10
CA SER A 146 -18.47 8.16 -7.84
C SER A 146 -19.83 7.88 -7.18
N ALA A 147 -19.90 6.98 -6.20
CA ALA A 147 -21.13 6.64 -5.48
C ALA A 147 -20.89 6.24 -4.01
N PRO A 148 -21.87 6.42 -3.11
CA PRO A 148 -21.77 5.99 -1.72
C PRO A 148 -21.77 4.46 -1.62
N ARG A 149 -20.64 3.88 -1.17
CA ARG A 149 -20.48 2.42 -1.04
C ARG A 149 -19.59 1.98 0.10
N ILE A 150 -19.24 2.91 0.99
CA ILE A 150 -18.26 2.68 2.04
C ILE A 150 -18.99 2.31 3.32
N LEU A 151 -18.82 1.06 3.73
CA LEU A 151 -19.40 0.51 4.95
C LEU A 151 -18.58 0.92 6.17
N HIS A 152 -19.26 1.44 7.19
CA HIS A 152 -18.66 1.85 8.45
C HIS A 152 -19.14 0.97 9.61
N ALA A 153 -18.34 0.90 10.67
CA ALA A 153 -18.73 0.26 11.92
C ALA A 153 -18.20 1.04 13.11
N GLY A 154 -19.09 1.49 14.00
CA GLY A 154 -18.72 2.31 15.15
C GLY A 154 -18.30 3.74 14.77
N GLY A 155 -18.92 4.32 13.73
CA GLY A 155 -18.60 5.66 13.25
C GLY A 155 -17.28 5.71 12.49
N ASP A 156 -16.30 6.39 13.05
CA ASP A 156 -14.94 6.58 12.51
C ASP A 156 -13.92 5.56 13.05
N ALA A 157 -14.40 4.40 13.51
CA ALA A 157 -13.62 3.34 14.13
C ALA A 157 -13.78 1.96 13.45
N THR A 158 -14.08 1.95 12.15
CA THR A 158 -14.40 0.72 11.39
C THR A 158 -13.33 -0.35 11.54
N GLY A 159 -12.05 0.03 11.47
CA GLY A 159 -10.91 -0.87 11.62
C GLY A 159 -10.89 -1.59 12.96
N ALA A 160 -11.10 -0.87 14.06
CA ALA A 160 -11.14 -1.43 15.41
C ALA A 160 -12.31 -2.40 15.58
N LYS A 161 -13.49 -2.10 15.02
CA LYS A 161 -14.65 -3.00 15.06
C LYS A 161 -14.43 -4.27 14.23
N VAL A 162 -13.85 -4.14 13.04
CA VAL A 162 -13.51 -5.28 12.18
C VAL A 162 -12.48 -6.18 12.86
N ALA A 163 -11.37 -5.59 13.34
CA ALA A 163 -10.33 -6.33 14.02
C ALA A 163 -10.85 -7.02 15.28
N ALA A 164 -11.62 -6.32 16.13
CA ALA A 164 -12.20 -6.92 17.34
C ALA A 164 -13.06 -8.14 17.02
N ALA A 165 -13.99 -8.04 16.06
CA ALA A 165 -14.85 -9.16 15.68
C ALA A 165 -14.04 -10.39 15.19
N LEU A 166 -13.03 -10.14 14.34
CA LEU A 166 -12.16 -11.22 13.84
C LEU A 166 -11.26 -11.81 14.93
N ILE A 167 -10.75 -10.98 15.85
CA ILE A 167 -9.95 -11.40 17.01
C ILE A 167 -10.78 -12.29 17.92
N ASP A 168 -12.00 -11.87 18.27
CA ASP A 168 -12.92 -12.66 19.10
C ASP A 168 -13.21 -14.00 18.44
N ALA A 169 -13.44 -14.01 17.12
CA ALA A 169 -13.68 -15.24 16.37
C ALA A 169 -12.47 -16.19 16.36
N VAL A 170 -11.23 -15.70 16.18
CA VAL A 170 -10.05 -16.59 16.23
C VAL A 170 -9.79 -17.09 17.64
N LEU A 171 -9.96 -16.26 18.67
CA LEU A 171 -9.79 -16.68 20.06
C LEU A 171 -10.81 -17.76 20.46
N ALA A 172 -12.06 -17.65 20.00
CA ALA A 172 -13.05 -18.71 20.17
C ALA A 172 -12.60 -20.02 19.50
N ARG A 173 -12.11 -19.96 18.25
CA ARG A 173 -11.59 -21.15 17.55
C ARG A 173 -10.33 -21.74 18.18
N GLN A 174 -9.54 -20.92 18.88
CA GLN A 174 -8.40 -21.41 19.63
C GLN A 174 -8.87 -22.17 20.88
N ALA A 175 -9.87 -21.65 21.59
CA ALA A 175 -10.48 -22.33 22.73
C ALA A 175 -11.08 -23.69 22.34
N ASP A 176 -11.64 -23.80 21.14
CA ASP A 176 -12.14 -25.04 20.55
C ASP A 176 -11.02 -26.01 20.07
N GLY A 177 -9.75 -25.59 20.12
CA GLY A 177 -8.60 -26.38 19.67
C GLY A 177 -8.44 -26.48 18.14
N VAL A 178 -9.13 -25.62 17.38
CA VAL A 178 -9.14 -25.66 15.90
C VAL A 178 -7.96 -24.89 15.29
N LEU A 179 -7.53 -23.79 15.92
CA LEU A 179 -6.29 -23.09 15.55
C LEU A 179 -5.34 -22.89 16.73
N THR A 180 -4.06 -22.70 16.41
CA THR A 180 -3.04 -22.24 17.36
C THR A 180 -2.71 -20.77 17.09
N ILE A 181 -2.70 -19.92 18.12
CA ILE A 181 -2.26 -18.52 18.03
C ILE A 181 -1.00 -18.35 18.88
N ARG A 182 0.00 -17.64 18.33
CA ARG A 182 1.21 -17.23 19.06
C ARG A 182 1.41 -15.73 18.90
N THR A 183 1.18 -14.98 19.97
CA THR A 183 1.52 -13.54 20.07
C THR A 183 2.94 -13.37 20.60
N GLY A 184 3.58 -12.23 20.32
CA GLY A 184 5.00 -12.04 20.66
C GLY A 184 5.94 -12.93 19.84
N ALA A 185 5.46 -13.45 18.70
CA ALA A 185 6.20 -14.34 17.81
C ALA A 185 6.69 -13.54 16.59
N HIS A 186 7.94 -13.09 16.66
CA HIS A 186 8.57 -12.28 15.61
C HIS A 186 9.20 -13.19 14.56
N ALA A 187 8.63 -13.27 13.36
CA ALA A 187 9.18 -14.09 12.27
C ALA A 187 10.53 -13.52 11.78
N THR A 188 11.58 -14.34 11.78
CA THR A 188 12.95 -13.96 11.43
C THR A 188 13.47 -14.64 10.17
N GLY A 189 12.84 -15.73 9.75
CA GLY A 189 13.23 -16.47 8.55
C GLY A 189 12.11 -17.32 7.98
N LEU A 190 12.19 -17.62 6.69
CA LEU A 190 11.36 -18.63 6.03
C LEU A 190 12.19 -19.90 5.83
N LEU A 191 11.62 -21.05 6.19
CA LEU A 191 12.25 -22.34 5.98
C LEU A 191 11.97 -22.79 4.56
N GLN A 192 13.00 -23.25 3.86
CA GLN A 192 12.89 -23.74 2.49
C GLN A 192 13.48 -25.14 2.33
N GLN A 193 12.82 -25.94 1.51
CA GLN A 193 13.32 -27.23 1.03
C GLN A 193 13.03 -27.34 -0.47
N GLU A 194 14.05 -27.64 -1.27
CA GLU A 194 13.92 -27.77 -2.73
C GLU A 194 13.28 -26.53 -3.39
N GLY A 195 13.63 -25.33 -2.92
CA GLY A 195 13.09 -24.05 -3.42
C GLY A 195 11.65 -23.75 -3.01
N ARG A 196 11.02 -24.60 -2.19
CA ARG A 196 9.68 -24.42 -1.65
C ARG A 196 9.73 -23.96 -0.20
N VAL A 197 8.98 -22.92 0.15
CA VAL A 197 8.76 -22.53 1.55
C VAL A 197 7.87 -23.57 2.24
N ASN A 198 8.36 -24.12 3.35
CA ASN A 198 7.71 -25.19 4.12
C ASN A 198 7.67 -24.90 5.64
N GLY A 199 7.87 -23.63 6.02
CA GLY A 199 7.84 -23.25 7.42
C GLY A 199 8.38 -21.85 7.67
N VAL A 200 8.40 -21.50 8.95
CA VAL A 200 8.86 -20.20 9.46
C VAL A 200 9.76 -20.42 10.68
N GLU A 201 10.80 -19.59 10.77
CA GLU A 201 11.57 -19.38 11.99
C GLU A 201 11.08 -18.09 12.66
N PHE A 202 10.92 -18.12 13.98
CA PHE A 202 10.50 -16.96 14.75
C PHE A 202 11.16 -16.90 16.12
N LEU A 203 11.35 -15.68 16.62
CA LEU A 203 11.75 -15.39 17.99
C LEU A 203 10.51 -15.22 18.88
N GLN A 204 10.52 -15.85 20.04
CA GLN A 204 9.51 -15.67 21.07
C GLN A 204 10.17 -15.88 22.44
N ASN A 205 9.93 -14.97 23.39
CA ASN A 205 10.49 -15.05 24.75
C ASN A 205 12.03 -15.22 24.78
N GLY A 206 12.74 -14.56 23.86
CA GLY A 206 14.20 -14.66 23.75
C GLY A 206 14.73 -15.99 23.21
N GLN A 207 13.86 -16.85 22.67
CA GLN A 207 14.21 -18.14 22.09
C GLN A 207 13.83 -18.20 20.61
N THR A 208 14.68 -18.86 19.81
CA THR A 208 14.39 -19.19 18.43
C THR A 208 13.54 -20.46 18.36
N HIS A 209 12.47 -20.41 17.60
CA HIS A 209 11.57 -21.52 17.33
C HIS A 209 11.40 -21.71 15.83
N THR A 210 11.13 -22.95 15.42
CA THR A 210 10.75 -23.28 14.05
C THR A 210 9.36 -23.89 14.03
N LEU A 211 8.61 -23.60 12.97
CA LEU A 211 7.31 -24.21 12.72
C LEU A 211 7.23 -24.63 11.26
N HIS A 212 7.08 -25.93 11.04
CA HIS A 212 6.86 -26.51 9.72
C HIS A 212 5.36 -26.55 9.37
N GLY A 213 5.06 -26.35 8.09
CA GLY A 213 3.73 -26.40 7.49
C GLY A 213 3.80 -26.65 5.99
N ASP A 214 2.66 -26.86 5.35
CA ASP A 214 2.58 -27.11 3.90
C ASP A 214 2.66 -25.82 3.08
N ALA A 215 2.31 -24.69 3.68
CA ALA A 215 2.48 -23.36 3.12
C ALA A 215 2.56 -22.27 4.21
N VAL A 216 3.08 -21.11 3.83
CA VAL A 216 3.11 -19.88 4.64
C VAL A 216 2.36 -18.78 3.91
N LEU A 217 1.44 -18.10 4.60
CA LEU A 217 0.81 -16.85 4.16
C LEU A 217 1.41 -15.67 4.94
N LEU A 218 2.08 -14.76 4.23
CA LEU A 218 2.49 -13.47 4.76
C LEU A 218 1.31 -12.48 4.72
N ALA A 219 0.96 -11.95 5.88
CA ALA A 219 -0.08 -10.94 6.08
C ALA A 219 0.40 -9.86 7.08
N THR A 220 1.66 -9.47 6.95
CA THR A 220 2.43 -8.72 7.97
C THR A 220 2.19 -7.22 7.98
N GLY A 221 1.40 -6.68 7.04
CA GLY A 221 1.24 -5.23 6.86
C GLY A 221 2.42 -4.58 6.13
N GLY A 222 2.41 -3.25 6.09
CA GLY A 222 3.37 -2.43 5.35
C GLY A 222 4.61 -1.99 6.15
N ALA A 223 5.13 -0.82 5.77
CA ALA A 223 6.43 -0.30 6.24
C ALA A 223 6.39 1.18 6.64
N GLY A 224 5.33 1.61 7.32
CA GLY A 224 5.20 3.01 7.73
C GLY A 224 6.36 3.52 8.59
N GLN A 225 7.09 2.64 9.29
CA GLN A 225 8.29 3.00 10.07
C GLN A 225 9.53 3.32 9.21
N LEU A 226 9.41 3.31 7.87
CA LEU A 226 10.42 3.87 6.98
C LEU A 226 10.52 5.40 7.08
N PHE A 227 9.44 6.08 7.51
CA PHE A 227 9.36 7.53 7.51
C PHE A 227 9.22 8.10 8.93
N ALA A 228 9.69 9.33 9.13
CA ALA A 228 9.65 10.01 10.42
C ALA A 228 8.20 10.31 10.83
N GLN A 229 7.40 10.82 9.89
CA GLN A 229 5.98 11.04 10.09
C GLN A 229 5.17 9.93 9.40
N THR A 230 4.42 9.18 10.21
CA THR A 230 3.64 8.04 9.75
C THR A 230 2.36 7.91 10.55
N THR A 231 1.34 7.31 9.94
CA THR A 231 0.06 6.98 10.58
C THR A 231 0.00 5.50 10.99
N ASN A 232 1.05 4.74 10.69
CA ASN A 232 1.14 3.33 11.03
C ASN A 232 1.65 3.15 12.46
N PRO A 233 1.24 2.08 13.17
CA PRO A 233 1.79 1.75 14.47
C PRO A 233 3.27 1.34 14.36
N ALA A 234 3.96 1.29 15.51
CA ALA A 234 5.38 0.95 15.61
C ALA A 234 5.74 -0.41 15.00
N VAL A 235 4.76 -1.31 14.87
CA VAL A 235 4.92 -2.66 14.31
C VAL A 235 5.02 -2.69 12.77
N ALA A 236 4.79 -1.60 12.04
CA ALA A 236 4.85 -1.61 10.57
C ALA A 236 6.30 -1.46 10.04
N THR A 237 7.08 -2.53 10.13
CA THR A 237 8.55 -2.55 9.90
C THR A 237 9.00 -3.36 8.67
N ALA A 238 8.11 -3.58 7.69
CA ALA A 238 8.42 -4.28 6.44
C ALA A 238 8.82 -5.77 6.60
N ASP A 239 8.47 -6.42 7.72
CA ASP A 239 9.00 -7.75 8.05
C ASP A 239 8.72 -8.79 6.97
N GLY A 240 7.48 -8.91 6.51
CA GLY A 240 7.11 -9.88 5.48
C GLY A 240 7.73 -9.58 4.11
N LEU A 241 7.89 -8.31 3.74
CA LEU A 241 8.60 -7.95 2.50
C LEU A 241 10.06 -8.43 2.57
N ALA A 242 10.74 -8.15 3.67
CA ALA A 242 12.13 -8.56 3.85
C ALA A 242 12.28 -10.09 3.89
N LEU A 243 11.37 -10.80 4.56
CA LEU A 243 11.34 -12.27 4.57
C LEU A 243 11.16 -12.84 3.16
N ALA A 244 10.23 -12.29 2.39
CA ALA A 244 9.95 -12.75 1.03
C ALA A 244 11.13 -12.48 0.08
N VAL A 245 11.74 -11.30 0.13
CA VAL A 245 12.92 -10.94 -0.68
C VAL A 245 14.09 -11.86 -0.37
N ARG A 246 14.39 -12.09 0.93
CA ARG A 246 15.45 -13.03 1.34
C ARG A 246 15.16 -14.46 0.93
N ALA A 247 13.88 -14.81 0.76
CA ALA A 247 13.45 -16.10 0.23
C ALA A 247 13.50 -16.18 -1.31
N GLY A 248 13.79 -15.09 -2.02
CA GLY A 248 13.87 -15.03 -3.48
C GLY A 248 12.55 -14.66 -4.16
N ALA A 249 11.56 -14.15 -3.43
CA ALA A 249 10.30 -13.70 -4.02
C ALA A 249 10.47 -12.39 -4.79
N ALA A 250 9.77 -12.27 -5.92
CA ALA A 250 9.67 -11.03 -6.67
C ALA A 250 8.88 -9.98 -5.88
N VAL A 251 9.27 -8.73 -6.08
CA VAL A 251 8.63 -7.54 -5.52
C VAL A 251 8.37 -6.55 -6.65
N ALA A 252 7.32 -5.75 -6.51
CA ALA A 252 6.93 -4.77 -7.51
C ALA A 252 6.46 -3.46 -6.86
N ASP A 253 6.48 -2.39 -7.64
CA ASP A 253 5.81 -1.12 -7.33
C ASP A 253 6.26 -0.45 -6.03
N LEU A 254 7.48 -0.77 -5.58
CA LEU A 254 8.00 -0.37 -4.27
C LEU A 254 8.18 1.14 -4.14
N GLU A 255 8.30 1.87 -5.26
CA GLU A 255 8.37 3.32 -5.29
C GLU A 255 7.03 4.00 -4.94
N PHE A 256 5.90 3.29 -5.03
CA PHE A 256 4.58 3.85 -4.75
C PHE A 256 4.24 3.72 -3.27
N PHE A 257 4.48 4.80 -2.52
CA PHE A 257 4.12 4.93 -1.12
C PHE A 257 3.10 6.07 -0.95
N GLN A 258 1.89 5.77 -0.48
CA GLN A 258 0.87 6.79 -0.28
C GLN A 258 1.12 7.52 1.02
N PHE A 259 1.19 8.85 0.92
CA PHE A 259 1.19 9.77 2.05
C PHE A 259 -0.23 10.30 2.24
N HIS A 260 -0.79 10.12 3.44
CA HIS A 260 -2.08 10.70 3.78
C HIS A 260 -1.90 12.19 4.10
N PRO A 261 -2.70 13.10 3.53
CA PRO A 261 -2.44 14.54 3.61
C PRO A 261 -2.67 15.14 5.00
N THR A 262 -3.57 14.54 5.78
CA THR A 262 -4.05 15.11 7.05
C THR A 262 -3.72 14.20 8.23
N CYS A 263 -2.44 14.19 8.66
CA CYS A 263 -2.04 13.63 9.95
C CYS A 263 -1.77 14.77 10.93
N LEU A 264 -2.37 14.70 12.13
CA LEU A 264 -2.14 15.67 13.19
C LEU A 264 -0.64 15.76 13.47
N VAL A 265 -0.14 16.99 13.48
CA VAL A 265 1.18 17.31 14.01
C VAL A 265 0.99 17.70 15.48
N PRO A 266 1.51 16.94 16.45
CA PRO A 266 1.39 17.31 17.85
C PRO A 266 1.95 18.71 18.07
N ALA A 267 1.27 19.52 18.86
CA ALA A 267 1.87 20.78 19.33
C ALA A 267 3.17 20.42 20.04
N ALA A 268 4.28 21.03 19.64
CA ALA A 268 5.53 20.91 20.37
C ALA A 268 5.28 21.45 21.78
N THR A 269 4.96 20.57 22.73
CA THR A 269 4.88 20.94 24.14
C THR A 269 6.27 21.36 24.56
N SER A 270 6.41 22.67 24.68
CA SER A 270 7.57 23.47 25.05
C SER A 270 8.53 22.81 26.06
N ALA A 271 9.60 22.20 25.56
CA ALA A 271 10.95 22.22 26.13
C ALA A 271 11.96 21.69 25.10
N PRO A 272 13.03 22.43 24.73
CA PRO A 272 14.14 21.86 23.98
C PRO A 272 14.77 20.73 24.80
N GLY A 273 14.70 19.49 24.28
CA GLY A 273 15.37 18.32 24.90
C GLY A 273 14.44 17.28 25.54
N THR A 274 13.12 17.44 25.53
CA THR A 274 12.19 16.35 25.85
C THR A 274 11.70 15.71 24.57
N ALA A 275 12.14 14.48 24.29
CA ALA A 275 11.54 13.66 23.24
C ALA A 275 10.02 13.56 23.51
N PRO A 276 9.16 13.61 22.47
CA PRO A 276 7.75 13.29 22.65
C PRO A 276 7.65 11.91 23.33
N GLU A 277 6.80 11.80 24.35
CA GLU A 277 6.53 10.51 25.00
C GLU A 277 6.24 9.45 23.93
N PRO A 278 6.90 8.27 23.97
CA PRO A 278 6.89 7.28 22.89
C PRO A 278 5.51 6.64 22.59
N ASP A 279 4.46 7.04 23.30
CA ASP A 279 3.15 6.38 23.33
C ASP A 279 2.01 7.19 22.68
N HIS A 280 2.31 8.33 22.03
CA HIS A 280 1.29 9.06 21.28
C HIS A 280 1.08 8.43 19.90
N ASP A 281 0.08 7.55 19.81
CA ASP A 281 -0.41 7.00 18.54
C ASP A 281 -0.64 8.15 17.52
N PRO A 282 -0.08 8.07 16.30
CA PRO A 282 -0.29 9.11 15.32
C PRO A 282 -1.80 9.28 15.02
N LEU A 283 -2.29 10.52 15.06
CA LEU A 283 -3.69 10.83 14.78
C LEU A 283 -3.86 11.21 13.31
N LEU A 284 -4.28 10.25 12.49
CA LEU A 284 -4.84 10.54 11.18
C LEU A 284 -6.18 11.26 11.36
N ILE A 285 -6.41 12.35 10.63
CA ILE A 285 -7.73 12.98 10.49
C ILE A 285 -8.35 12.48 9.19
N SER A 286 -9.46 11.76 9.28
CA SER A 286 -10.09 11.06 8.15
C SER A 286 -10.34 11.98 6.95
N GLU A 287 -10.14 11.44 5.75
CA GLU A 287 -10.50 12.10 4.49
C GLU A 287 -11.98 12.47 4.41
N ALA A 288 -12.84 11.72 5.09
CA ALA A 288 -14.26 12.03 5.21
C ALA A 288 -14.52 13.43 5.80
N VAL A 289 -13.61 13.97 6.63
CA VAL A 289 -13.73 15.33 7.20
C VAL A 289 -13.61 16.39 6.09
N ARG A 290 -12.70 16.20 5.12
CA ARG A 290 -12.63 17.04 3.90
C ARG A 290 -13.87 16.85 3.02
N GLY A 291 -14.37 15.62 2.94
CA GLY A 291 -15.64 15.27 2.27
C GLY A 291 -16.85 16.03 2.80
N GLU A 292 -16.89 16.32 4.10
CA GLU A 292 -17.95 17.11 4.74
C GLU A 292 -17.77 18.63 4.60
N GLY A 293 -16.67 19.08 3.98
CA GLY A 293 -16.44 20.49 3.64
C GLY A 293 -15.26 21.16 4.36
N ALA A 294 -14.48 20.43 5.15
CA ALA A 294 -13.28 20.99 5.76
C ALA A 294 -12.24 21.39 4.70
N ILE A 295 -11.54 22.50 4.94
CA ILE A 295 -10.58 23.08 3.98
C ILE A 295 -9.15 23.06 4.53
N LEU A 296 -8.17 23.17 3.63
CA LEU A 296 -6.76 23.30 4.01
C LEU A 296 -6.30 24.76 3.88
N VAL A 297 -5.71 25.28 4.95
CA VAL A 297 -5.18 26.65 5.02
C VAL A 297 -3.73 26.66 5.47
N ASP A 298 -2.95 27.63 5.00
CA ASP A 298 -1.56 27.82 5.44
C ASP A 298 -1.48 28.54 6.81
N GLY A 299 -0.26 28.75 7.32
CA GLY A 299 -0.03 29.48 8.57
C GLY A 299 -0.48 30.95 8.57
N ASN A 300 -0.81 31.51 7.41
CA ASN A 300 -1.39 32.85 7.27
C ASN A 300 -2.93 32.81 7.13
N GLY A 301 -3.54 31.63 7.24
CA GLY A 301 -4.99 31.43 7.05
C GLY A 301 -5.45 31.42 5.59
N LYS A 302 -4.54 31.33 4.62
CA LYS A 302 -4.91 31.30 3.20
C LYS A 302 -5.27 29.89 2.76
N ARG A 303 -6.49 29.72 2.20
CA ARG A 303 -6.88 28.49 1.49
C ARG A 303 -6.10 28.37 0.17
N PHE A 304 -5.24 27.35 0.06
CA PHE A 304 -4.30 27.25 -1.06
C PHE A 304 -4.63 26.15 -2.07
N MET A 305 -5.37 25.10 -1.72
CA MET A 305 -5.58 23.93 -2.59
C MET A 305 -6.20 24.26 -3.96
N ARG A 306 -7.04 25.29 -4.04
CA ARG A 306 -7.63 25.77 -5.31
C ARG A 306 -6.60 26.27 -6.33
N ALA A 307 -5.39 26.62 -5.88
CA ALA A 307 -4.29 27.01 -6.77
C ALA A 307 -3.54 25.80 -7.35
N TYR A 308 -3.76 24.59 -6.81
CA TYR A 308 -3.05 23.37 -7.22
C TYR A 308 -3.94 22.39 -7.98
N HIS A 309 -5.24 22.33 -7.66
CA HIS A 309 -6.17 21.42 -8.33
C HIS A 309 -7.60 21.97 -8.34
N PRO A 310 -8.38 21.78 -9.42
CA PRO A 310 -9.78 22.22 -9.50
C PRO A 310 -10.67 21.59 -8.40
N ASP A 311 -10.44 20.30 -8.08
CA ASP A 311 -11.17 19.61 -7.00
C ASP A 311 -10.69 19.98 -5.58
N ALA A 312 -9.66 20.83 -5.48
CA ALA A 312 -9.11 21.33 -4.23
C ALA A 312 -8.88 20.22 -3.17
N GLU A 313 -9.50 20.31 -1.99
CA GLU A 313 -9.35 19.33 -0.90
C GLU A 313 -9.95 17.96 -1.20
N LEU A 314 -10.73 17.81 -2.27
CA LEU A 314 -11.28 16.53 -2.74
C LEU A 314 -10.46 15.90 -3.87
N ALA A 315 -9.33 16.52 -4.26
CA ALA A 315 -8.39 15.90 -5.18
C ALA A 315 -7.82 14.58 -4.61
N PRO A 316 -7.28 13.69 -5.46
CA PRO A 316 -6.60 12.47 -5.02
C PRO A 316 -5.52 12.71 -3.98
N ARG A 317 -5.28 11.73 -3.10
CA ARG A 317 -4.38 11.87 -1.94
C ARG A 317 -2.96 12.27 -2.32
N ASP A 318 -2.41 11.70 -3.38
CA ASP A 318 -1.08 12.05 -3.89
C ASP A 318 -1.03 13.53 -4.29
N VAL A 319 -2.08 14.04 -4.95
CA VAL A 319 -2.20 15.45 -5.35
C VAL A 319 -2.27 16.35 -4.13
N VAL A 320 -3.11 16.04 -3.13
CA VAL A 320 -3.24 16.88 -1.92
C VAL A 320 -1.95 16.88 -1.12
N SER A 321 -1.34 15.71 -0.86
CA SER A 321 -0.08 15.59 -0.12
C SER A 321 1.07 16.31 -0.82
N ARG A 322 1.17 16.16 -2.15
CA ARG A 322 2.15 16.89 -2.98
C ARG A 322 1.92 18.40 -2.94
N SER A 323 0.66 18.84 -3.02
CA SER A 323 0.30 20.25 -2.95
C SER A 323 0.70 20.87 -1.62
N ILE A 324 0.48 20.17 -0.50
CA ILE A 324 0.95 20.62 0.82
C ILE A 324 2.47 20.77 0.83
N ALA A 325 3.21 19.75 0.37
CA ALA A 325 4.68 19.79 0.36
C ALA A 325 5.25 20.91 -0.52
N LEU A 326 4.71 21.09 -1.73
CA LEU A 326 5.09 22.18 -2.63
C LEU A 326 4.74 23.56 -2.06
N HIS A 327 3.59 23.66 -1.38
CA HIS A 327 3.15 24.92 -0.76
C HIS A 327 4.06 25.33 0.39
N LEU A 328 4.39 24.39 1.27
CA LEU A 328 5.32 24.58 2.38
C LEU A 328 6.73 24.95 1.89
N ALA A 329 7.23 24.26 0.86
CA ALA A 329 8.51 24.60 0.23
C ALA A 329 8.50 26.03 -0.35
N LYS A 330 7.41 26.45 -0.99
CA LYS A 330 7.24 27.81 -1.51
C LYS A 330 7.22 28.88 -0.41
N LEU A 331 6.73 28.54 0.78
CA LEU A 331 6.75 29.42 1.96
C LEU A 331 8.10 29.45 2.68
N GLY A 332 9.07 28.63 2.24
CA GLY A 332 10.38 28.51 2.89
C GLY A 332 10.35 27.66 4.16
N ASP A 333 9.29 26.87 4.38
CA ASP A 333 9.11 26.00 5.53
C ASP A 333 8.81 24.54 5.12
N PRO A 334 9.73 23.86 4.39
CA PRO A 334 9.48 22.54 3.82
C PRO A 334 9.24 21.42 4.85
N ASN A 335 9.59 21.66 6.12
CA ASN A 335 9.37 20.73 7.23
C ASN A 335 8.25 21.18 8.17
N GLY A 336 7.53 22.24 7.82
CA GLY A 336 6.41 22.76 8.59
C GLY A 336 5.13 21.95 8.45
N HIS A 337 4.03 22.56 8.84
CA HIS A 337 2.69 22.00 8.75
C HIS A 337 1.70 23.04 8.21
N VAL A 338 0.59 22.53 7.69
CA VAL A 338 -0.57 23.37 7.32
C VAL A 338 -1.69 23.12 8.34
N TYR A 339 -2.85 23.70 8.12
CA TYR A 339 -3.98 23.54 9.02
C TYR A 339 -5.21 23.01 8.28
N LEU A 340 -5.91 22.07 8.90
CA LEU A 340 -7.26 21.67 8.53
C LEU A 340 -8.26 22.54 9.29
N ASP A 341 -9.10 23.26 8.56
CA ASP A 341 -10.20 24.06 9.11
C ASP A 341 -11.52 23.29 8.98
N ALA A 342 -11.94 22.66 10.08
CA ALA A 342 -13.21 21.93 10.17
C ALA A 342 -14.37 22.81 10.69
N ARG A 343 -14.11 24.06 11.07
CA ARG A 343 -15.11 24.95 11.68
C ARG A 343 -16.25 25.28 10.71
N LEU A 344 -15.92 25.38 9.42
CA LEU A 344 -16.89 25.56 8.34
C LEU A 344 -17.87 24.39 8.22
N VAL A 345 -17.48 23.19 8.65
CA VAL A 345 -18.37 22.01 8.65
C VAL A 345 -19.45 22.18 9.71
N GLU A 346 -19.07 22.57 10.93
CA GLU A 346 -20.02 22.88 12.01
C GLU A 346 -20.95 24.04 11.63
N GLU A 347 -20.41 25.11 11.04
CA GLU A 347 -21.22 26.24 10.57
C GLU A 347 -22.27 25.81 9.53
N ALA A 348 -21.89 24.95 8.58
CA ALA A 348 -22.76 24.52 7.50
C ALA A 348 -23.75 23.41 7.88
N LYS A 349 -23.36 22.50 8.79
CA LYS A 349 -24.14 21.29 9.14
C LYS A 349 -24.87 21.40 10.47
N GLY A 350 -24.54 22.41 11.28
CA GLY A 350 -25.16 22.72 12.55
C GLY A 350 -24.35 22.22 13.76
N PRO A 351 -24.54 22.86 14.93
CA PRO A 351 -23.82 22.54 16.17
C PRO A 351 -23.86 21.05 16.55
N GLY A 352 -22.70 20.45 16.76
CA GLY A 352 -22.52 19.07 17.23
C GLY A 352 -22.47 18.03 16.11
N PHE A 353 -22.46 18.46 14.85
CA PHE A 353 -22.33 17.56 13.71
C PHE A 353 -21.00 16.77 13.75
N LEU A 354 -19.87 17.44 14.00
CA LEU A 354 -18.55 16.80 14.04
C LEU A 354 -18.47 15.77 15.17
N ALA A 355 -18.97 16.10 16.35
CA ALA A 355 -19.00 15.20 17.51
C ALA A 355 -19.85 13.95 17.26
N THR A 356 -20.95 14.10 16.52
CA THR A 356 -21.84 13.00 16.18
C THR A 356 -21.27 12.13 15.05
N ARG A 357 -20.73 12.76 14.00
CA ARG A 357 -20.25 12.08 12.80
C ARG A 357 -18.87 11.45 12.97
N PHE A 358 -17.99 12.11 13.74
CA PHE A 358 -16.59 11.73 13.98
C PHE A 358 -16.29 11.74 15.50
N PRO A 359 -16.93 10.84 16.27
CA PRO A 359 -16.81 10.84 17.73
C PRO A 359 -15.37 10.54 18.20
N THR A 360 -14.68 9.62 17.54
CA THR A 360 -13.30 9.25 17.90
C THR A 360 -12.36 10.40 17.58
N LEU A 361 -12.46 11.01 16.41
CA LEU A 361 -11.63 12.16 16.04
C LEU A 361 -11.87 13.34 16.98
N THR A 362 -13.13 13.66 17.30
CA THR A 362 -13.46 14.73 18.25
C THR A 362 -12.83 14.49 19.62
N GLN A 363 -12.92 13.26 20.14
CA GLN A 363 -12.29 12.91 21.40
C GLN A 363 -10.77 13.03 21.33
N ARG A 364 -10.15 12.57 20.23
CA ARG A 364 -8.68 12.55 20.08
C ARG A 364 -8.09 13.93 19.82
N THR A 365 -8.77 14.82 19.08
CA THR A 365 -8.33 16.21 18.93
C THR A 365 -8.42 16.96 20.26
N LEU A 366 -9.52 16.78 21.02
CA LEU A 366 -9.67 17.36 22.35
C LEU A 366 -8.60 16.85 23.32
N ALA A 367 -8.28 15.55 23.28
CA ALA A 367 -7.20 14.97 24.07
C ALA A 367 -5.82 15.53 23.70
N ALA A 368 -5.64 15.97 22.44
CA ALA A 368 -4.46 16.69 21.98
C ALA A 368 -4.51 18.21 22.29
N GLY A 369 -5.52 18.67 23.03
CA GLY A 369 -5.69 20.07 23.43
C GLY A 369 -6.27 20.98 22.33
N ILE A 370 -6.91 20.40 21.31
CA ILE A 370 -7.48 21.13 20.17
C ILE A 370 -8.98 20.88 20.10
N ASP A 371 -9.78 21.94 20.33
CA ASP A 371 -11.21 21.89 20.01
C ASP A 371 -11.39 22.24 18.54
N TRP A 372 -11.43 21.23 17.68
CA TRP A 372 -11.53 21.42 16.22
C TRP A 372 -12.85 22.07 15.75
N THR A 373 -13.79 22.34 16.65
CA THR A 373 -14.97 23.17 16.36
C THR A 373 -14.67 24.67 16.44
N GLN A 374 -13.59 25.06 17.13
CA GLN A 374 -13.18 26.45 17.37
C GLN A 374 -11.77 26.75 16.83
N ASP A 375 -10.89 25.76 16.85
CA ASP A 375 -9.47 25.84 16.55
C ASP A 375 -9.14 25.22 15.19
N LEU A 376 -8.03 25.67 14.61
CA LEU A 376 -7.42 25.05 13.45
C LEU A 376 -6.61 23.81 13.86
N VAL A 377 -6.73 22.71 13.11
CA VAL A 377 -6.02 21.46 13.40
C VAL A 377 -4.70 21.42 12.61
N PRO A 378 -3.52 21.46 13.26
CA PRO A 378 -2.23 21.39 12.56
C PRO A 378 -2.04 20.01 11.95
N VAL A 379 -1.79 19.95 10.65
CA VAL A 379 -1.66 18.71 9.89
C VAL A 379 -0.51 18.76 8.88
N ALA A 380 0.11 17.61 8.65
CA ALA A 380 1.09 17.43 7.58
C ALA A 380 0.95 16.05 6.92
N PRO A 381 1.47 15.88 5.68
CA PRO A 381 1.49 14.59 5.03
C PRO A 381 2.28 13.56 5.82
N ALA A 382 1.73 12.35 5.92
CA ALA A 382 2.34 11.26 6.68
C ALA A 382 2.31 9.96 5.88
N ALA A 383 3.37 9.16 5.97
CA ALA A 383 3.40 7.82 5.40
C ALA A 383 2.20 7.01 5.93
N HIS A 384 1.46 6.36 5.03
CA HIS A 384 0.18 5.75 5.40
C HIS A 384 -0.03 4.36 4.85
N TYR A 385 0.29 4.12 3.58
CA TYR A 385 0.06 2.82 2.94
C TYR A 385 1.10 2.56 1.86
N TRP A 386 1.65 1.35 1.83
CA TRP A 386 2.57 0.93 0.77
C TRP A 386 1.81 0.18 -0.32
N MET A 387 1.73 0.73 -1.55
CA MET A 387 1.04 0.07 -2.66
C MET A 387 1.87 -1.06 -3.28
N GLY A 388 3.19 -0.87 -3.32
CA GLY A 388 4.12 -1.93 -3.67
C GLY A 388 4.26 -2.98 -2.57
N GLY A 389 4.92 -4.08 -2.90
CA GLY A 389 5.08 -5.20 -1.98
C GLY A 389 5.58 -6.46 -2.68
N VAL A 390 5.33 -7.60 -2.04
CA VAL A 390 5.60 -8.92 -2.62
C VAL A 390 4.64 -9.18 -3.78
N ALA A 391 5.16 -9.36 -4.99
CA ALA A 391 4.33 -9.56 -6.17
C ALA A 391 3.53 -10.85 -6.05
N THR A 392 2.22 -10.80 -6.35
CA THR A 392 1.35 -11.97 -6.32
C THR A 392 0.46 -12.09 -7.55
N ASP A 393 0.05 -13.32 -7.87
CA ASP A 393 -1.02 -13.57 -8.83
C ASP A 393 -2.42 -13.36 -8.21
N LEU A 394 -3.46 -13.60 -9.01
CA LEU A 394 -4.86 -13.53 -8.58
C LEU A 394 -5.27 -14.58 -7.54
N HIS A 395 -4.39 -15.53 -7.23
CA HIS A 395 -4.54 -16.55 -6.19
C HIS A 395 -3.70 -16.22 -4.95
N ALA A 396 -3.12 -15.02 -4.89
CA ALA A 396 -2.23 -14.55 -3.84
C ALA A 396 -0.92 -15.36 -3.70
N ARG A 397 -0.54 -16.13 -4.73
CA ARG A 397 0.73 -16.86 -4.78
C ARG A 397 1.86 -15.89 -5.10
N THR A 398 2.97 -15.99 -4.39
CA THR A 398 4.21 -15.29 -4.75
C THR A 398 4.93 -16.03 -5.88
N THR A 399 6.14 -15.58 -6.26
CA THR A 399 6.99 -16.36 -7.19
C THR A 399 7.72 -17.52 -6.50
N VAL A 400 7.65 -17.65 -5.17
CA VAL A 400 8.30 -18.73 -4.41
C VAL A 400 7.25 -19.78 -4.02
N PRO A 401 7.38 -21.03 -4.50
CA PRO A 401 6.45 -22.10 -4.16
C PRO A 401 6.22 -22.27 -2.66
N GLY A 402 4.95 -22.44 -2.26
CA GLY A 402 4.57 -22.58 -0.85
C GLY A 402 4.48 -21.27 -0.06
N LEU A 403 4.75 -20.11 -0.68
CA LEU A 403 4.65 -18.81 -0.05
C LEU A 403 3.54 -17.95 -0.68
N TYR A 404 2.53 -17.61 0.11
CA TYR A 404 1.48 -16.66 -0.27
C TYR A 404 1.73 -15.30 0.38
N ALA A 405 1.17 -14.23 -0.21
CA ALA A 405 1.15 -12.90 0.41
C ALA A 405 -0.21 -12.23 0.17
N ALA A 406 -0.79 -11.64 1.21
CA ALA A 406 -2.08 -10.93 1.11
C ALA A 406 -2.18 -9.74 2.07
N GLY A 407 -2.99 -8.75 1.71
CA GLY A 407 -3.03 -7.45 2.37
C GLY A 407 -1.85 -6.56 1.97
N GLU A 408 -1.54 -5.53 2.77
CA GLU A 408 -0.55 -4.49 2.43
C GLU A 408 0.89 -4.99 2.22
N VAL A 409 1.22 -6.22 2.64
CA VAL A 409 2.55 -6.79 2.33
C VAL A 409 2.67 -7.20 0.85
N ALA A 410 1.55 -7.41 0.17
CA ALA A 410 1.49 -7.89 -1.20
C ALA A 410 1.30 -6.74 -2.20
N CYS A 411 1.86 -6.90 -3.40
CA CYS A 411 1.53 -6.11 -4.57
C CYS A 411 0.67 -6.98 -5.49
N THR A 412 -0.64 -6.86 -5.37
CA THR A 412 -1.64 -7.53 -6.23
C THR A 412 -1.85 -6.80 -7.57
N GLY A 413 -1.40 -5.53 -7.63
CA GLY A 413 -1.67 -4.59 -8.70
C GLY A 413 -3.02 -3.86 -8.59
N VAL A 414 -3.86 -4.16 -7.60
CA VAL A 414 -5.17 -3.47 -7.43
C VAL A 414 -5.01 -1.96 -7.24
N GLN A 415 -4.01 -1.55 -6.47
CA GLN A 415 -3.87 -0.16 -6.03
C GLN A 415 -3.20 0.75 -7.07
N GLY A 416 -2.54 0.17 -8.08
CA GLY A 416 -1.75 0.91 -9.05
C GLY A 416 -0.76 1.88 -8.38
N ALA A 417 -0.62 3.07 -8.96
CA ALA A 417 0.29 4.10 -8.46
C ALA A 417 -0.29 4.95 -7.32
N ASN A 418 -1.59 4.81 -7.02
CA ASN A 418 -2.25 5.51 -5.92
C ASN A 418 -3.54 4.78 -5.50
N ARG A 419 -3.62 4.41 -4.22
CA ARG A 419 -4.77 3.68 -3.67
C ARG A 419 -6.02 4.57 -3.54
N LEU A 420 -7.16 4.06 -4.02
CA LEU A 420 -8.49 4.58 -3.67
C LEU A 420 -8.81 4.32 -2.19
N ALA A 421 -9.33 5.33 -1.50
CA ALA A 421 -9.68 5.21 -0.09
C ALA A 421 -10.67 4.06 0.17
N SER A 422 -10.53 3.40 1.32
CA SER A 422 -11.39 2.28 1.76
C SER A 422 -11.30 0.96 0.95
N ASN A 423 -10.42 0.87 -0.06
CA ASN A 423 -10.13 -0.38 -0.77
C ASN A 423 -9.12 -1.32 -0.06
N SER A 424 -8.27 -0.85 0.85
CA SER A 424 -7.19 -1.71 1.41
C SER A 424 -7.71 -2.83 2.33
N LEU A 425 -8.76 -2.56 3.11
CA LEU A 425 -9.39 -3.59 3.95
C LEU A 425 -10.06 -4.63 3.06
N LEU A 426 -10.73 -4.19 1.99
CA LEU A 426 -11.32 -5.08 0.99
C LEU A 426 -10.26 -5.97 0.32
N GLU A 427 -9.16 -5.40 -0.14
CA GLU A 427 -8.06 -6.15 -0.76
C GLU A 427 -7.54 -7.24 0.20
N GLY A 428 -7.32 -6.90 1.47
CA GLY A 428 -6.89 -7.86 2.48
C GLY A 428 -7.86 -9.04 2.64
N LEU A 429 -9.17 -8.78 2.60
CA LEU A 429 -10.19 -9.84 2.70
C LEU A 429 -10.19 -10.74 1.46
N VAL A 430 -10.29 -10.14 0.28
CA VAL A 430 -10.39 -10.86 -1.00
C VAL A 430 -9.16 -11.73 -1.19
N PHE A 431 -7.96 -11.16 -1.12
CA PHE A 431 -6.74 -11.92 -1.38
C PHE A 431 -6.36 -12.85 -0.23
N GLY A 432 -6.75 -12.53 1.01
CA GLY A 432 -6.65 -13.46 2.14
C GLY A 432 -7.52 -14.71 1.93
N ARG A 433 -8.75 -14.55 1.42
CA ARG A 433 -9.60 -15.69 1.02
C ARG A 433 -9.01 -16.44 -0.16
N ARG A 434 -8.56 -15.75 -1.21
CA ARG A 434 -8.01 -16.39 -2.43
C ARG A 434 -6.79 -17.26 -2.12
N ALA A 435 -5.91 -16.82 -1.22
CA ALA A 435 -4.80 -17.63 -0.71
C ALA A 435 -5.29 -18.94 -0.07
N VAL A 436 -6.34 -18.88 0.75
CA VAL A 436 -6.93 -20.06 1.40
C VAL A 436 -7.61 -20.98 0.41
N GLU A 437 -8.41 -20.44 -0.52
CA GLU A 437 -9.08 -21.24 -1.56
C GLU A 437 -8.07 -22.01 -2.40
N ASP A 438 -6.98 -21.35 -2.77
CA ASP A 438 -5.90 -21.96 -3.54
C ASP A 438 -5.16 -23.05 -2.75
N PHE A 439 -4.75 -22.72 -1.51
CA PHE A 439 -4.15 -23.67 -0.61
C PHE A 439 -5.03 -24.92 -0.43
N LEU A 440 -6.35 -24.76 -0.31
CA LEU A 440 -7.30 -25.88 -0.17
C LEU A 440 -7.48 -26.67 -1.48
N ALA A 441 -7.42 -26.03 -2.65
CA ALA A 441 -7.49 -26.73 -3.94
C ALA A 441 -6.28 -27.66 -4.19
N GLY A 442 -5.12 -27.33 -3.62
CA GLY A 442 -3.88 -28.08 -3.80
C GLY A 442 -2.97 -27.48 -4.87
N ASP A 443 -1.67 -27.81 -4.80
CA ASP A 443 -0.56 -27.14 -5.50
C ASP A 443 -0.54 -27.27 -7.04
N CYS A 444 -1.67 -27.56 -7.68
CA CYS A 444 -1.77 -27.90 -9.10
C CYS A 444 -1.40 -26.75 -10.06
N GLY A 445 -1.14 -25.54 -9.56
CA GLY A 445 -0.93 -24.34 -10.37
C GLY A 445 0.35 -23.55 -10.09
N TRP A 446 1.23 -24.00 -9.18
CA TRP A 446 2.55 -23.40 -9.03
C TRP A 446 3.40 -23.77 -10.24
N VAL A 447 3.40 -22.93 -11.27
CA VAL A 447 4.21 -23.17 -12.48
C VAL A 447 5.68 -23.10 -12.07
N SER A 448 6.41 -24.21 -12.20
CA SER A 448 7.87 -24.23 -12.05
C SER A 448 8.47 -23.24 -13.04
N THR A 449 9.14 -22.21 -12.53
CA THR A 449 9.84 -21.22 -13.35
C THR A 449 11.20 -21.76 -13.79
N ASP A 450 11.19 -22.84 -14.56
CA ASP A 450 12.33 -23.17 -15.43
C ASP A 450 12.17 -22.32 -16.71
N GLY A 451 12.44 -21.01 -16.61
CA GLY A 451 12.45 -20.07 -17.73
C GLY A 451 11.29 -19.06 -17.71
N GLY A 452 11.64 -17.79 -17.92
CA GLY A 452 10.82 -16.59 -17.77
C GLY A 452 9.38 -16.69 -18.32
N GLY A 453 8.44 -16.19 -17.52
CA GLY A 453 7.04 -16.13 -17.90
C GLY A 453 6.05 -15.76 -16.79
N TRP A 454 6.46 -14.94 -15.81
CA TRP A 454 5.47 -14.07 -15.15
C TRP A 454 5.39 -12.84 -16.04
N GLY A 455 4.26 -12.65 -16.70
CA GLY A 455 4.08 -11.55 -17.64
C GLY A 455 4.52 -10.24 -17.01
N ALA A 456 5.65 -9.72 -17.46
CA ALA A 456 5.87 -8.29 -17.40
C ALA A 456 4.62 -7.65 -18.02
N PRO A 457 4.07 -6.56 -17.46
CA PRO A 457 3.16 -5.74 -18.23
C PRO A 457 3.86 -5.49 -19.57
N SER A 458 3.18 -5.82 -20.67
CA SER A 458 3.80 -5.77 -21.99
C SER A 458 4.56 -4.47 -22.14
N GLU A 459 5.69 -4.47 -22.85
CA GLU A 459 6.35 -3.27 -23.39
C GLU A 459 5.45 -2.47 -24.37
N ALA A 460 4.13 -2.47 -24.17
CA ALA A 460 3.28 -1.40 -24.62
C ALA A 460 3.69 -0.16 -23.82
N VAL A 461 4.47 0.69 -24.48
CA VAL A 461 4.53 2.12 -24.18
C VAL A 461 3.11 2.55 -23.76
N PRO A 462 2.89 2.99 -22.50
CA PRO A 462 1.59 3.47 -22.11
C PRO A 462 1.22 4.59 -23.08
N PRO A 463 -0.01 4.62 -23.63
CA PRO A 463 -0.41 5.75 -24.46
C PRO A 463 -0.22 7.01 -23.62
N LEU A 464 0.60 7.93 -24.13
CA LEU A 464 0.80 9.26 -23.56
C LEU A 464 -0.57 9.80 -23.15
N ALA A 465 -0.71 10.14 -21.87
CA ALA A 465 -1.93 10.72 -21.35
C ALA A 465 -2.28 11.97 -22.17
N VAL A 466 -3.33 11.87 -22.98
CA VAL A 466 -3.91 13.03 -23.65
C VAL A 466 -4.83 13.69 -22.64
N SER A 467 -4.47 14.91 -22.25
CA SER A 467 -5.26 15.78 -21.37
C SER A 467 -6.74 15.72 -21.71
N ALA A 468 -7.56 15.34 -20.73
CA ALA A 468 -9.01 15.38 -20.84
C ALA A 468 -9.50 16.84 -20.78
N ALA A 469 -9.40 17.54 -21.91
CA ALA A 469 -10.17 18.73 -22.20
C ALA A 469 -10.47 18.80 -23.71
N GLY A 470 -11.73 18.52 -24.08
CA GLY A 470 -12.30 18.92 -25.37
C GLY A 470 -13.04 17.83 -26.13
N GLY A 471 -14.37 17.93 -26.19
CA GLY A 471 -15.21 17.12 -27.08
C GLY A 471 -15.08 17.52 -28.56
N LEU A 472 -14.82 16.51 -29.40
CA LEU A 472 -15.24 16.18 -30.81
C LEU A 472 -15.46 17.30 -31.87
N PRO A 473 -15.29 17.03 -33.21
CA PRO A 473 -15.23 15.73 -33.89
C PRO A 473 -14.09 15.52 -34.95
N LEU A 474 -13.95 14.24 -35.31
CA LEU A 474 -13.17 13.54 -36.35
C LEU A 474 -12.81 14.30 -37.66
N THR A 475 -11.58 14.07 -38.15
CA THR A 475 -11.30 13.74 -39.57
C THR A 475 -10.07 12.83 -39.72
N LEU A 476 -10.25 11.76 -40.51
CA LEU A 476 -9.25 10.77 -40.95
C LEU A 476 -8.13 11.37 -41.81
N ALA A 477 -6.88 10.90 -41.66
CA ALA A 477 -5.97 10.66 -42.78
C ALA A 477 -4.79 9.74 -42.37
N SER A 478 -4.85 8.51 -42.91
CA SER A 478 -3.79 7.57 -43.27
C SER A 478 -2.30 8.00 -43.25
N GLY A 479 -1.44 7.08 -42.79
CA GLY A 479 -0.02 7.03 -43.18
C GLY A 479 0.86 6.06 -42.38
N THR A 480 0.81 4.74 -42.66
CA THR A 480 1.99 3.85 -42.61
C THR A 480 2.80 4.00 -43.91
N PRO A 481 4.07 3.55 -44.06
CA PRO A 481 4.90 2.60 -43.28
C PRO A 481 6.28 3.23 -42.89
N SER A 482 7.30 2.62 -42.26
CA SER A 482 7.94 1.32 -42.49
C SER A 482 8.98 1.01 -41.40
N ALA A 483 9.32 -0.27 -41.32
CA ALA A 483 10.23 -0.96 -40.40
C ALA A 483 11.65 -0.38 -40.24
N ASP A 484 12.22 -0.55 -39.05
CA ASP A 484 13.50 -1.27 -38.94
C ASP A 484 13.62 -2.01 -37.61
N VAL A 485 14.09 -3.25 -37.68
CA VAL A 485 14.17 -4.24 -36.59
C VAL A 485 15.57 -4.22 -36.01
N GLY A 486 15.72 -3.79 -34.76
CA GLY A 486 16.95 -3.93 -33.98
C GLY A 486 16.69 -4.76 -32.73
N GLN A 487 17.30 -5.95 -32.66
CA GLN A 487 17.23 -6.85 -31.50
C GLN A 487 17.74 -6.18 -30.20
N PRO A 488 17.12 -6.45 -29.03
CA PRO A 488 17.81 -6.33 -27.76
C PRO A 488 18.30 -7.70 -27.28
N THR A 489 19.59 -7.74 -27.02
CA THR A 489 20.34 -8.82 -26.39
C THR A 489 19.82 -9.14 -24.98
N THR A 490 19.59 -10.42 -24.72
CA THR A 490 19.37 -10.98 -23.38
C THR A 490 20.63 -10.79 -22.52
N GLY A 491 20.55 -9.91 -21.52
CA GLY A 491 21.61 -9.69 -20.55
C GLY A 491 21.08 -9.81 -19.13
N ALA A 492 21.03 -11.02 -18.59
CA ALA A 492 21.00 -11.23 -17.14
C ALA A 492 22.35 -10.78 -16.59
N VAL A 493 22.37 -9.83 -15.64
CA VAL A 493 23.62 -9.39 -15.01
C VAL A 493 23.48 -9.48 -13.50
N ALA A 494 24.36 -10.30 -12.92
CA ALA A 494 24.57 -10.49 -11.50
C ALA A 494 25.19 -9.24 -10.85
N PHE A 495 24.86 -8.99 -9.58
CA PHE A 495 25.42 -7.91 -8.76
C PHE A 495 26.93 -8.12 -8.51
N PRO A 496 27.82 -7.16 -8.82
CA PRO A 496 29.22 -7.27 -8.48
C PRO A 496 29.49 -6.82 -7.03
N VAL A 497 30.29 -7.62 -6.35
CA VAL A 497 30.89 -7.40 -5.03
C VAL A 497 31.87 -6.23 -5.10
N ALA A 498 31.84 -5.37 -4.08
CA ALA A 498 32.68 -4.18 -3.92
C ALA A 498 34.19 -4.48 -3.88
N LEU A 499 35.02 -3.56 -4.38
CA LEU A 499 36.41 -3.28 -3.94
C LEU A 499 36.90 -1.90 -4.45
N ASP A 500 37.34 -1.07 -3.48
CA ASP A 500 38.39 -0.04 -3.42
C ASP A 500 38.63 1.03 -4.52
N GLY A 501 38.42 2.30 -4.12
CA GLY A 501 39.42 3.39 -4.03
C GLY A 501 40.10 3.96 -5.30
N ASP A 502 39.82 5.22 -5.64
CA ASP A 502 40.76 6.37 -5.54
C ASP A 502 40.13 7.66 -6.14
N THR A 503 40.59 8.77 -5.59
CA THR A 503 40.22 10.17 -5.70
C THR A 503 40.48 10.84 -7.06
N GLY A 504 39.64 11.82 -7.40
CA GLY A 504 39.89 12.74 -8.52
C GLY A 504 38.89 13.90 -8.58
N LYS A 505 39.23 15.03 -7.96
CA LYS A 505 38.49 16.30 -8.00
C LYS A 505 38.65 17.00 -9.36
N THR A 506 37.57 17.54 -9.92
CA THR A 506 37.59 18.77 -10.73
C THR A 506 36.25 19.52 -10.63
N HIS A 507 36.32 20.78 -10.22
CA HIS A 507 35.22 21.75 -10.18
C HIS A 507 34.85 22.27 -11.57
N ALA A 508 33.56 22.51 -11.82
CA ALA A 508 33.09 23.50 -12.78
C ALA A 508 31.79 24.14 -12.26
N GLU A 509 31.83 25.45 -12.08
CA GLU A 509 30.76 26.29 -11.56
C GLU A 509 29.65 26.51 -12.62
N GLY A 510 28.40 26.38 -12.19
CA GLY A 510 27.21 26.77 -12.95
C GLY A 510 26.07 27.00 -11.96
N GLY A 511 25.70 28.26 -11.74
CA GLY A 511 24.82 28.67 -10.65
C GLY A 511 23.38 28.16 -10.76
N THR A 512 22.88 27.60 -9.66
CA THR A 512 21.46 27.31 -9.43
C THR A 512 21.07 27.76 -8.02
N LEU A 513 20.02 28.59 -7.96
CA LEU A 513 19.39 29.10 -6.75
C LEU A 513 18.56 28.00 -6.07
N LEU A 514 19.22 27.00 -5.47
CA LEU A 514 18.60 25.97 -4.62
C LEU A 514 19.59 25.57 -3.50
N ALA A 515 19.92 26.52 -2.63
CA ALA A 515 20.74 26.24 -1.45
C ALA A 515 20.12 26.92 -0.23
N ASN A 516 19.15 26.25 0.38
CA ASN A 516 18.82 26.42 1.80
C ASN A 516 17.99 25.21 2.28
N PHE A 517 18.63 24.04 2.27
CA PHE A 517 18.20 22.90 3.07
C PHE A 517 19.31 22.67 4.11
N GLY A 518 19.16 23.26 5.29
CA GLY A 518 20.15 23.17 6.35
C GLY A 518 19.56 23.64 7.67
N GLY A 519 18.91 22.72 8.38
CA GLY A 519 18.63 22.87 9.80
C GLY A 519 19.70 22.13 10.60
N ASP A 520 20.65 22.90 11.15
CA ASP A 520 21.57 22.57 12.24
C ASP A 520 22.44 21.29 12.10
N ASP A 521 23.45 21.35 11.23
CA ASP A 521 24.60 20.44 11.28
C ASP A 521 25.55 20.88 12.39
N GLY A 522 25.19 20.53 13.62
CA GLY A 522 26.09 20.56 14.77
C GLY A 522 27.24 19.56 14.61
N GLY A 523 28.30 19.98 13.91
CA GLY A 523 29.71 19.61 14.13
C GLY A 523 30.10 18.14 14.32
N ASP A 524 30.32 17.43 13.21
CA ASP A 524 31.57 16.72 12.84
C ASP A 524 31.35 16.14 11.44
N GLY A 525 32.34 16.15 10.56
CA GLY A 525 32.24 15.67 9.17
C GLY A 525 32.12 14.15 9.04
N THR A 526 31.43 13.49 9.97
CA THR A 526 31.15 12.06 9.98
C THR A 526 29.71 11.83 9.55
N ASP A 527 29.52 11.08 8.47
CA ASP A 527 28.18 10.60 8.08
C ASP A 527 27.53 9.90 9.29
N PRO A 528 26.25 10.16 9.57
CA PRO A 528 25.58 9.60 10.74
C PRO A 528 25.64 8.06 10.69
N THR A 529 25.98 7.46 11.84
CA THR A 529 25.87 6.01 12.02
C THR A 529 24.43 5.56 11.84
N PHE A 530 24.25 4.31 11.36
CA PHE A 530 22.91 3.77 11.18
C PHE A 530 22.15 3.75 12.51
N SER A 531 20.94 4.28 12.50
CA SER A 531 19.91 4.13 13.52
C SER A 531 18.54 4.21 12.84
N ARG A 532 17.50 3.64 13.47
CA ARG A 532 16.13 3.73 12.95
C ARG A 532 15.70 5.18 12.71
N ASP A 533 16.04 6.10 13.61
CA ASP A 533 15.69 7.51 13.46
C ASP A 533 16.47 8.21 12.34
N ALA A 534 17.76 7.88 12.16
CA ALA A 534 18.54 8.39 11.03
C ALA A 534 17.98 7.89 9.69
N LEU A 535 17.58 6.62 9.61
CA LEU A 535 16.91 6.05 8.44
C LEU A 535 15.61 6.78 8.14
N ARG A 536 14.75 6.97 9.16
CA ARG A 536 13.47 7.66 9.03
C ARG A 536 13.60 9.09 8.56
N ARG A 537 14.58 9.85 9.08
CA ARG A 537 14.89 11.21 8.61
C ARG A 537 15.39 11.20 7.17
N LEU A 538 16.32 10.30 6.81
CA LEU A 538 16.84 10.17 5.46
C LEU A 538 15.72 9.92 4.45
N MET A 539 14.87 8.92 4.72
CA MET A 539 13.77 8.55 3.83
C MET A 539 12.73 9.68 3.70
N THR A 540 12.41 10.37 4.80
CA THR A 540 11.49 11.52 4.76
C THR A 540 12.04 12.65 3.90
N ALA A 541 13.32 12.97 4.07
CA ALA A 541 13.95 14.08 3.37
C ALA A 541 14.22 13.79 1.88
N LYS A 542 14.54 12.54 1.51
CA LYS A 542 15.09 12.22 0.18
C LYS A 542 14.24 11.26 -0.65
N ALA A 543 13.32 10.53 -0.03
CA ALA A 543 12.44 9.56 -0.68
C ALA A 543 10.97 9.72 -0.23
N GLY A 544 10.61 10.90 0.27
CA GLY A 544 9.28 11.25 0.77
C GLY A 544 8.29 11.58 -0.35
N VAL A 545 7.44 12.57 -0.09
CA VAL A 545 6.44 13.08 -1.06
C VAL A 545 7.10 13.70 -2.28
N LEU A 546 8.16 14.48 -2.08
CA LEU A 546 8.93 15.11 -3.16
C LEU A 546 10.24 14.34 -3.34
N ARG A 547 10.60 14.05 -4.59
CA ARG A 547 11.82 13.31 -4.94
C ARG A 547 12.49 13.97 -6.13
N SER A 548 13.79 13.80 -6.23
CA SER A 548 14.58 14.10 -7.42
C SER A 548 15.66 13.04 -7.60
N GLY A 549 16.25 12.94 -8.79
CA GLY A 549 17.37 12.04 -9.05
C GLY A 549 18.52 12.29 -8.09
N GLU A 550 18.87 13.55 -7.87
CA GLU A 550 19.92 13.96 -6.92
C GLU A 550 19.62 13.49 -5.48
N LEU A 551 18.40 13.72 -4.99
CA LEU A 551 18.00 13.30 -3.64
C LEU A 551 18.03 11.78 -3.51
N LEU A 552 17.54 11.05 -4.51
CA LEU A 552 17.51 9.60 -4.52
C LEU A 552 18.91 8.98 -4.61
N ASP A 553 19.80 9.55 -5.43
CA ASP A 553 21.21 9.12 -5.52
C ASP A 553 21.93 9.33 -4.19
N SER A 554 21.71 10.48 -3.56
CA SER A 554 22.26 10.78 -2.24
C SER A 554 21.71 9.83 -1.16
N ALA A 555 20.43 9.46 -1.22
CA ALA A 555 19.85 8.45 -0.33
C ALA A 555 20.48 7.07 -0.57
N ALA A 556 20.60 6.64 -1.83
CA ALA A 556 21.16 5.35 -2.20
C ALA A 556 22.60 5.17 -1.70
N GLN A 557 23.43 6.22 -1.79
CA GLN A 557 24.81 6.20 -1.27
C GLN A 557 24.85 5.99 0.25
N THR A 558 24.04 6.75 1.01
CA THR A 558 23.98 6.59 2.47
C THR A 558 23.45 5.22 2.89
N LEU A 559 22.38 4.75 2.24
CA LEU A 559 21.82 3.41 2.49
C LEU A 559 22.84 2.31 2.18
N GLY A 560 23.61 2.44 1.09
CA GLY A 560 24.67 1.51 0.73
C GLY A 560 25.79 1.43 1.77
N ARG A 561 26.22 2.56 2.33
CA ARG A 561 27.21 2.60 3.43
C ARG A 561 26.69 1.92 4.69
N TRP A 562 25.45 2.18 5.08
CA TRP A 562 24.84 1.51 6.24
C TRP A 562 24.68 0.01 6.02
N ALA A 563 24.32 -0.42 4.80
CA ALA A 563 24.16 -1.83 4.45
C ALA A 563 25.48 -2.61 4.55
N GLY A 564 26.63 -1.98 4.27
CA GLY A 564 27.96 -2.60 4.46
C GLY A 564 28.26 -3.02 5.90
N VAL A 565 27.60 -2.38 6.89
CA VAL A 565 27.75 -2.67 8.32
C VAL A 565 26.61 -3.57 8.83
N VAL A 566 25.36 -3.19 8.54
CA VAL A 566 24.15 -3.82 9.09
C VAL A 566 23.82 -5.17 8.45
N ARG A 567 24.22 -5.36 7.18
CA ARG A 567 24.00 -6.56 6.34
C ARG A 567 22.52 -6.98 6.24
N PRO A 568 21.66 -6.12 5.64
CA PRO A 568 20.21 -6.30 5.65
C PRO A 568 19.70 -7.45 4.76
N ASP A 569 20.55 -7.95 3.85
CA ASP A 569 20.32 -9.07 2.95
C ASP A 569 20.39 -10.44 3.66
N THR A 570 20.99 -10.52 4.84
CA THR A 570 21.16 -11.77 5.58
C THR A 570 20.08 -11.98 6.65
N ALA A 571 19.61 -13.22 6.80
CA ALA A 571 18.84 -13.63 7.97
C ALA A 571 19.82 -13.68 9.17
N GLY A 572 19.76 -12.68 10.04
CA GLY A 572 20.72 -12.55 11.15
C GLY A 572 20.47 -13.58 12.26
N ALA A 573 21.53 -14.09 12.88
CA ALA A 573 21.43 -15.00 14.04
C ALA A 573 21.14 -14.28 15.39
N GLY A 574 20.75 -13.01 15.35
CA GLY A 574 20.54 -12.19 16.55
C GLY A 574 19.23 -12.56 17.26
N MET A 575 19.23 -12.51 18.60
CA MET A 575 18.05 -12.74 19.44
C MET A 575 17.27 -11.45 19.75
N ASP A 576 17.76 -10.30 19.29
CA ASP A 576 17.10 -9.00 19.44
C ASP A 576 16.16 -8.73 18.26
N CYS A 577 14.86 -8.59 18.55
CA CYS A 577 13.85 -8.30 17.54
C CYS A 577 14.04 -6.92 16.90
N HIS A 578 14.53 -5.92 17.63
CA HIS A 578 14.73 -4.58 17.08
C HIS A 578 15.81 -4.56 16.00
N LEU A 579 16.86 -5.38 16.17
CA LEU A 579 17.88 -5.55 15.15
C LEU A 579 17.33 -6.19 13.87
N HIS A 580 16.38 -7.12 13.98
CA HIS A 580 15.70 -7.71 12.82
C HIS A 580 14.83 -6.68 12.11
N GLU A 581 14.02 -5.93 12.86
CA GLU A 581 13.20 -4.84 12.31
C GLU A 581 14.05 -3.78 11.59
N ASP A 582 15.18 -3.39 12.18
CA ASP A 582 16.07 -2.39 11.61
C ASP A 582 16.72 -2.88 10.30
N ARG A 583 17.10 -4.16 10.23
CA ARG A 583 17.55 -4.80 8.98
C ARG A 583 16.45 -4.84 7.93
N ASN A 584 15.22 -5.16 8.33
CA ASN A 584 14.07 -5.22 7.44
C ASN A 584 13.76 -3.85 6.85
N LEU A 585 13.75 -2.81 7.69
CA LEU A 585 13.57 -1.43 7.28
C LEU A 585 14.69 -0.94 6.37
N LEU A 586 15.95 -1.27 6.66
CA LEU A 586 17.07 -0.89 5.80
C LEU A 586 16.98 -1.56 4.42
N LEU A 587 16.63 -2.85 4.36
CA LEU A 587 16.39 -3.55 3.09
C LEU A 587 15.24 -2.90 2.31
N ALA A 588 14.11 -2.67 2.98
CA ALA A 588 12.93 -2.03 2.39
C ALA A 588 13.25 -0.63 1.83
N ALA A 589 14.05 0.16 2.56
CA ALA A 589 14.51 1.47 2.11
C ALA A 589 15.38 1.38 0.84
N GLN A 590 16.34 0.45 0.79
CA GLN A 590 17.18 0.25 -0.40
C GLN A 590 16.34 -0.13 -1.62
N LEU A 591 15.36 -1.02 -1.44
CA LEU A 591 14.50 -1.46 -2.53
C LEU A 591 13.57 -0.35 -3.03
N LEU A 592 12.99 0.44 -2.12
CA LEU A 592 12.15 1.60 -2.46
C LEU A 592 12.96 2.64 -3.24
N VAL A 593 14.14 3.03 -2.74
CA VAL A 593 14.99 4.03 -3.41
C VAL A 593 15.44 3.52 -4.78
N ALA A 594 15.86 2.26 -4.87
CA ALA A 594 16.27 1.67 -6.15
C ALA A 594 15.11 1.57 -7.16
N ALA A 595 13.87 1.32 -6.72
CA ALA A 595 12.70 1.36 -7.59
C ALA A 595 12.39 2.80 -8.01
N ALA A 596 12.49 3.76 -7.08
CA ALA A 596 12.26 5.17 -7.35
C ALA A 596 13.30 5.78 -8.32
N GLN A 597 14.57 5.36 -8.25
CA GLN A 597 15.60 5.81 -9.20
C GLN A 597 15.33 5.31 -10.63
N ARG A 598 14.81 4.08 -10.77
CA ARG A 598 14.49 3.48 -12.07
C ARG A 598 13.30 4.15 -12.76
N ARG A 599 12.41 4.80 -12.02
CA ARG A 599 11.31 5.58 -12.56
C ARG A 599 11.67 7.07 -12.60
N ALA A 600 12.01 7.57 -13.79
CA ALA A 600 12.33 8.99 -13.99
C ALA A 600 11.09 9.90 -14.12
N GLU A 601 9.92 9.30 -14.32
CA GLU A 601 8.65 9.98 -14.57
C GLU A 601 7.77 10.04 -13.32
N SER A 602 6.97 11.08 -13.19
CA SER A 602 5.94 11.22 -12.16
C SER A 602 4.70 10.39 -12.49
N LEU A 603 4.24 9.59 -11.54
CA LEU A 603 3.01 8.81 -11.64
C LEU A 603 2.36 8.60 -10.26
N GLY A 604 1.12 9.04 -10.09
CA GLY A 604 0.39 8.91 -8.83
C GLY A 604 1.19 9.38 -7.61
N ALA A 605 1.41 8.49 -6.64
CA ALA A 605 2.17 8.79 -5.42
C ALA A 605 3.69 8.88 -5.60
N HIS A 606 4.22 8.52 -6.77
CA HIS A 606 5.62 8.75 -7.13
C HIS A 606 5.74 10.08 -7.88
N TYR A 607 6.27 11.11 -7.23
CA TYR A 607 6.49 12.41 -7.86
C TYR A 607 7.98 12.73 -7.96
N ARG A 608 8.42 13.13 -9.16
CA ARG A 608 9.78 13.56 -9.50
C ARG A 608 9.75 15.03 -9.86
N SER A 609 10.37 15.87 -9.04
CA SER A 609 10.48 17.30 -9.31
C SER A 609 11.37 17.62 -10.51
N ASP A 610 12.19 16.65 -10.92
CA ASP A 610 13.07 16.67 -12.09
C ASP A 610 12.49 15.85 -13.27
N ASP A 611 11.18 15.53 -13.23
CA ASP A 611 10.49 14.92 -14.36
C ASP A 611 10.59 15.84 -15.61
N PRO A 612 11.11 15.34 -16.74
CA PRO A 612 11.17 16.08 -17.99
C PRO A 612 9.81 16.65 -18.45
N ALA A 613 8.69 15.96 -18.19
CA ALA A 613 7.36 16.40 -18.60
C ALA A 613 6.85 17.60 -17.78
N ASP A 614 7.12 17.62 -16.47
CA ASP A 614 6.77 18.75 -15.60
C ASP A 614 7.68 19.97 -15.86
N ALA A 615 8.96 19.74 -16.20
CA ALA A 615 9.89 20.81 -16.61
C ALA A 615 9.46 21.52 -17.92
N ALA A 616 8.81 20.80 -18.83
CA ALA A 616 8.24 21.36 -20.06
C ALA A 616 6.94 22.16 -19.81
N GLY A 617 6.15 21.79 -18.80
CA GLY A 617 4.94 22.52 -18.41
C GLY A 617 5.23 23.89 -17.78
N VAL A 618 6.27 23.97 -16.94
CA VAL A 618 6.67 25.22 -16.26
C VAL A 618 7.25 26.25 -17.24
N THR A 619 7.91 25.81 -18.32
CA THR A 619 8.46 26.71 -19.34
C THR A 619 7.37 27.31 -20.24
N ALA A 620 6.31 26.55 -20.54
CA ALA A 620 5.18 27.05 -21.34
C ALA A 620 4.31 28.09 -20.62
N GLU A 621 4.14 27.98 -19.29
CA GLU A 621 3.39 28.98 -18.50
C GLU A 621 4.16 30.30 -18.29
N LEU A 622 5.48 30.30 -18.43
CA LEU A 622 6.31 31.50 -18.31
C LEU A 622 6.44 32.29 -19.63
N GLU A 623 6.09 31.70 -20.77
CA GLU A 623 6.22 32.32 -22.10
C GLU A 623 4.91 32.88 -22.69
N GLU A 624 3.74 32.64 -22.08
CA GLU A 624 2.45 33.19 -22.54
C GLU A 624 2.02 34.42 -21.71
N PRO A 625 2.09 35.67 -22.24
CA PRO A 625 1.51 36.81 -21.57
C PRO A 625 -0.02 36.70 -21.63
N SER A 626 -0.64 36.75 -20.45
CA SER A 626 -2.09 36.64 -20.20
C SER A 626 -2.96 37.18 -21.34
N ARG A 627 -3.50 36.29 -22.18
CA ARG A 627 -4.65 36.60 -23.03
C ARG A 627 -5.91 36.17 -22.30
N THR A 628 -6.59 37.15 -21.74
CA THR A 628 -7.93 37.04 -21.19
C THR A 628 -8.88 36.41 -22.23
N ARG A 629 -9.30 35.17 -22.00
CA ARG A 629 -10.46 34.60 -22.71
C ARG A 629 -11.74 35.20 -22.11
N PRO A 630 -12.69 35.70 -22.91
CA PRO A 630 -13.96 36.22 -22.38
C PRO A 630 -14.78 35.09 -21.77
N LYS A 631 -15.32 35.34 -20.57
CA LYS A 631 -16.30 34.46 -19.92
C LYS A 631 -17.54 34.32 -20.82
N ALA A 632 -17.89 33.10 -21.21
CA ALA A 632 -19.21 32.80 -21.72
C ALA A 632 -20.22 32.99 -20.59
N SER A 633 -21.09 33.99 -20.75
CA SER A 633 -22.23 34.26 -19.90
C SER A 633 -23.27 33.16 -20.09
N LEU A 634 -23.68 32.51 -19.00
CA LEU A 634 -24.93 31.74 -18.93
C LEU A 634 -25.98 32.63 -18.28
N LEU A 635 -26.85 33.18 -19.10
CA LEU A 635 -28.14 33.79 -18.75
C LEU A 635 -29.19 33.20 -19.69
N HIS A 636 -30.35 32.85 -19.10
CA HIS A 636 -31.60 32.33 -19.70
C HIS A 636 -31.62 30.82 -20.00
N ASP A 637 -32.54 30.00 -19.49
CA ASP A 637 -33.78 30.14 -18.71
C ASP A 637 -33.98 28.91 -17.80
#